data_AF-A0A953W6R9-F1
#
_entry.id   AF-A0A953W6R9-F1
#
_cell.length_a   1.000
_cell.length_b   1.000
_cell.length_c   1.000
_cell.angle_alpha   90.00
_cell.angle_beta   90.00
_cell.angle_gamma   90.00
#
_symmetry.space_group_name_H-M   'P 1'
#
loop_
_entity.id
_entity.type
_entity.pdbx_description
1 polymer ?
#
loop_
_entity_poly.entity_id
_entity_poly.type
_entity_poly.pdbx_seq_one_letter_code
_entity_poly.pdbx_strand_id
1 'polypeptide(L)'
;MNSAWFLNRAILNGACAGLLLIVAACGDTSAEGRSQTPPAKSATMKLPQTWSGLILQSRKLYPATLSIKADDGDVTGVLVIEQQDGAATGLIAADGEIAVTGAYDPEIGVLSLATKSGDRRGELIFDIAVSDIGSVAVASEQMRQTNGRGSQRARAAFAADKNGKAALARITQLAAAFEGWRPEMTEGACPKALAAWRDETLAFQQTRRDPVEQYDIFYTDAFRKAFGGPYESVAPDSFKTNASLLRGACRPEDRVLGNKTNQLAYMVGQGEPHQQHLLWKFESAAAARWVETRAETLKSNAQMTRNQLNLLDTMWRGIGISRYGFNISELNADIEHRTDILRAEKNRADMLAFYDQYKDRFDLLIEVARNHAREDAAFQAEVQDKLDAYLEPASVIYARDADNVSEADFMMAWSRQADNAELCPLSKPATCRDIGKRFAARVNEMSADFAEAFDASASRRLNGRDVSLAQLADQVSFARDMEMLYGEHLEIGRLAERWKSVARDRRQMQKRLSRQLQDELQTLLGAEALIKFETQYFFDDDLNQNGVSKIASTLNTRLAAEAPFRGIAGADYLNALVNQDVARLRELDTRYTRGYRPMLALAGASLSLMNPAAGPAMEIELANLSAIHGVFGAYLLNYQDAWPKCLTSSDPVFEVTKSQSTVTRDEFGQEISNVTNWTTRDQYKVPVSLARYFQTLWRSDVRTTDARFMDWLLNDRKTNTLIDGLDEAMTKHGCDSPEIKKLEQGMIAYYADVSRRLGRR
;
A
#
# COMPACT_ATOMS: atom_id res chain seq x y z
N MET A 1 43.53 -32.18 34.32
CA MET A 1 44.54 -31.65 35.26
C MET A 1 43.90 -30.51 36.02
N ASN A 2 43.86 -30.60 37.36
CA ASN A 2 43.66 -29.56 38.39
C ASN A 2 42.49 -28.55 38.26
N SER A 3 41.67 -28.25 39.28
CA SER A 3 41.53 -28.78 40.65
C SER A 3 40.14 -28.41 41.22
N ALA A 4 39.72 -29.07 42.31
CA ALA A 4 38.42 -28.89 42.99
C ALA A 4 38.28 -27.57 43.78
N TRP A 5 37.10 -27.31 44.37
CA TRP A 5 36.88 -27.33 45.84
C TRP A 5 35.37 -27.28 46.21
N PHE A 6 35.03 -27.68 47.44
CA PHE A 6 33.67 -28.00 47.96
C PHE A 6 33.19 -27.00 49.04
N LEU A 7 32.06 -27.31 49.70
CA LEU A 7 31.50 -26.77 50.97
C LEU A 7 30.59 -25.50 50.88
N ASN A 8 29.51 -25.34 51.66
CA ASN A 8 28.73 -26.27 52.52
C ASN A 8 27.27 -25.77 52.74
N ARG A 9 26.42 -26.53 53.46
CA ARG A 9 24.97 -26.26 53.65
C ARG A 9 24.55 -26.10 55.13
N ALA A 10 23.42 -25.40 55.35
CA ALA A 10 22.57 -25.38 56.58
C ALA A 10 23.09 -24.52 57.77
N ILE A 11 22.31 -24.16 58.82
CA ILE A 11 21.06 -24.71 59.41
C ILE A 11 20.22 -23.59 60.14
N LEU A 12 18.94 -23.88 60.44
CA LEU A 12 18.02 -23.36 61.51
C LEU A 12 17.08 -22.16 61.22
N ASN A 13 15.93 -22.01 61.91
CA ASN A 13 14.80 -22.95 62.19
C ASN A 13 13.72 -22.24 63.05
N GLY A 14 12.44 -22.49 62.76
CA GLY A 14 11.30 -22.37 63.70
C GLY A 14 10.80 -20.95 64.05
N ALA A 15 9.54 -20.76 64.47
CA ALA A 15 8.39 -21.69 64.50
C ALA A 15 7.04 -20.94 64.60
N CYS A 16 5.99 -21.56 64.05
CA CYS A 16 4.56 -21.66 64.47
C CYS A 16 3.92 -20.57 65.39
N ALA A 17 2.62 -20.24 65.28
CA ALA A 17 1.51 -20.96 64.65
C ALA A 17 0.36 -20.02 64.19
N GLY A 18 -0.45 -20.47 63.22
CA GLY A 18 -1.65 -19.76 62.75
C GLY A 18 -2.33 -20.47 61.57
N LEU A 19 -2.87 -21.68 61.80
CA LEU A 19 -3.69 -22.43 60.83
C LEU A 19 -5.04 -21.68 60.62
N LEU A 20 -5.59 -21.51 59.41
CA LEU A 20 -6.23 -22.56 58.58
C LEU A 20 -6.57 -22.05 57.14
N LEU A 21 -6.53 -22.98 56.17
CA LEU A 21 -7.27 -23.04 54.88
C LEU A 21 -6.81 -22.24 53.63
N ILE A 22 -6.08 -22.96 52.74
CA ILE A 22 -6.39 -23.23 51.30
C ILE A 22 -6.67 -22.00 50.39
N VAL A 23 -5.91 -21.69 49.32
CA VAL A 23 -5.35 -22.57 48.25
C VAL A 23 -3.86 -22.28 47.93
N ALA A 24 -3.08 -23.34 47.75
CA ALA A 24 -1.75 -23.40 47.11
C ALA A 24 -1.88 -24.22 45.80
N ALA A 25 -0.99 -24.29 44.80
CA ALA A 25 0.18 -23.51 44.29
C ALA A 25 0.40 -24.04 42.82
N CYS A 26 1.40 -23.73 41.98
CA CYS A 26 2.74 -23.11 42.05
C CYS A 26 2.94 -22.21 40.78
N GLY A 27 4.06 -21.53 40.49
CA GLY A 27 5.37 -21.46 41.14
C GLY A 27 6.48 -22.26 40.42
N ASP A 28 7.14 -21.61 39.45
CA ASP A 28 8.58 -21.68 39.10
C ASP A 28 9.27 -23.04 38.78
N THR A 29 10.32 -23.15 37.95
CA THR A 29 11.01 -22.28 36.96
C THR A 29 11.91 -23.18 36.08
N SER A 30 12.20 -22.77 34.84
CA SER A 30 13.50 -23.02 34.19
C SER A 30 13.67 -22.03 33.04
N ALA A 31 14.83 -21.39 32.93
CA ALA A 31 15.05 -20.27 32.02
C ALA A 31 16.05 -20.62 30.91
N GLU A 32 15.83 -20.10 29.70
CA GLU A 32 16.90 -19.87 28.75
C GLU A 32 16.58 -18.70 27.78
N GLY A 33 17.43 -17.67 27.78
CA GLY A 33 17.88 -17.09 26.51
C GLY A 33 17.07 -16.02 25.77
N ARG A 34 16.32 -15.11 26.42
CA ARG A 34 16.03 -13.79 25.81
C ARG A 34 16.49 -12.65 26.70
N SER A 35 17.36 -11.79 26.15
CA SER A 35 17.77 -10.54 26.77
C SER A 35 16.57 -9.61 26.84
N GLN A 36 15.89 -9.59 27.99
CA GLN A 36 14.96 -8.52 28.32
C GLN A 36 15.81 -7.30 28.70
N THR A 37 16.04 -6.42 27.75
CA THR A 37 16.35 -5.02 28.05
C THR A 37 15.25 -4.52 29.00
N PRO A 38 15.55 -4.00 30.20
CA PRO A 38 14.51 -3.52 31.07
C PRO A 38 13.73 -2.41 30.36
N PRO A 39 12.40 -2.35 30.48
CA PRO A 39 11.63 -1.27 29.86
C PRO A 39 12.21 0.06 30.34
N ALA A 40 12.48 0.96 29.37
CA ALA A 40 13.01 2.27 29.66
C ALA A 40 12.11 2.92 30.73
N LYS A 41 12.72 3.40 31.83
CA LYS A 41 11.97 4.10 32.87
C LYS A 41 11.51 5.43 32.31
N SER A 42 10.34 5.42 31.67
CA SER A 42 9.57 6.61 31.35
C SER A 42 9.30 7.35 32.66
N ALA A 43 10.14 8.35 32.95
CA ALA A 43 10.10 9.10 34.19
C ALA A 43 8.78 9.85 34.25
N THR A 44 7.82 9.29 35.00
CA THR A 44 6.47 9.83 35.17
C THR A 44 6.59 11.16 35.91
N MET A 45 6.74 12.25 35.15
CA MET A 45 7.01 13.55 35.74
C MET A 45 5.76 14.01 36.49
N LYS A 46 5.88 14.08 37.83
CA LYS A 46 4.82 14.61 38.69
C LYS A 46 4.57 16.07 38.33
N LEU A 47 3.31 16.37 38.00
CA LEU A 47 2.90 17.69 37.56
C LEU A 47 3.00 18.70 38.73
N PRO A 48 3.73 19.81 38.58
CA PRO A 48 3.78 20.86 39.61
C PRO A 48 2.40 21.50 39.83
N GLN A 49 2.09 21.87 41.08
CA GLN A 49 0.83 22.54 41.42
C GLN A 49 0.83 24.04 41.15
N THR A 50 2.00 24.67 41.01
CA THR A 50 2.10 26.14 40.85
C THR A 50 3.30 26.54 40.00
N TRP A 51 3.03 27.17 38.86
CA TRP A 51 4.02 27.79 37.98
C TRP A 51 3.92 29.31 38.02
N SER A 52 5.06 29.96 37.87
CA SER A 52 5.14 31.38 37.48
C SER A 52 5.64 31.45 36.05
N GLY A 53 5.15 32.41 35.27
CA GLY A 53 5.34 32.42 33.83
C GLY A 53 5.22 33.78 33.18
N LEU A 54 5.39 33.78 31.86
CA LEU A 54 5.23 34.91 30.97
C LEU A 54 4.38 34.50 29.78
N ILE A 55 3.39 35.32 29.43
CA ILE A 55 2.62 35.20 28.19
C ILE A 55 3.10 36.28 27.23
N LEU A 56 3.49 35.87 26.03
CA LEU A 56 3.90 36.75 24.93
C LEU A 56 2.75 36.91 23.94
N GLN A 57 2.16 38.10 23.88
CA GLN A 57 1.14 38.49 22.90
C GLN A 57 1.59 39.77 22.17
N SER A 58 1.58 39.76 20.84
CA SER A 58 1.89 40.95 20.01
C SER A 58 3.19 41.68 20.40
N ARG A 59 4.23 40.91 20.76
CA ARG A 59 5.53 41.36 21.30
C ARG A 59 5.54 41.95 22.72
N LYS A 60 4.39 42.04 23.40
CA LYS A 60 4.32 42.40 24.83
C LYS A 60 4.38 41.14 25.71
N LEU A 61 5.04 41.27 26.86
CA LEU A 61 5.18 40.23 27.87
C LEU A 61 4.27 40.56 29.06
N TYR A 62 3.47 39.58 29.47
CA TYR A 62 2.56 39.68 30.61
C TYR A 62 2.96 38.62 31.64
N PRO A 63 3.25 38.99 32.91
CA PRO A 63 3.45 38.03 33.98
C PRO A 63 2.19 37.18 34.17
N ALA A 64 2.39 35.90 34.46
CA ALA A 64 1.30 34.97 34.70
C ALA A 64 1.62 34.00 35.83
N THR A 65 0.61 33.58 36.58
CA THR A 65 0.69 32.50 37.55
C THR A 65 -0.36 31.45 37.21
N LEU A 66 0.06 30.19 37.10
CA LEU A 66 -0.83 29.06 36.86
C LEU A 66 -0.82 28.18 38.11
N SER A 67 -1.98 27.97 38.71
CA SER A 67 -2.18 27.12 39.89
C SER A 67 -3.19 26.02 39.57
N ILE A 68 -2.84 24.76 39.81
CA ILE A 68 -3.69 23.61 39.45
C ILE A 68 -3.81 22.58 40.58
N LYS A 69 -4.82 21.72 40.42
CA LYS A 69 -5.00 20.44 41.10
C LYS A 69 -5.22 19.38 40.03
N ALA A 70 -4.63 18.20 40.23
CA ALA A 70 -4.74 17.08 39.30
C ALA A 70 -5.24 15.86 40.08
N ASP A 71 -6.36 15.31 39.65
CA ASP A 71 -7.02 14.13 40.22
C ASP A 71 -7.22 13.11 39.07
N ASP A 72 -6.61 11.93 39.16
CA ASP A 72 -6.66 10.84 38.17
C ASP A 72 -6.41 11.22 36.69
N GLY A 73 -5.65 12.29 36.45
CA GLY A 73 -5.25 12.78 35.12
C GLY A 73 -6.07 13.97 34.62
N ASP A 74 -7.27 14.17 35.17
CA ASP A 74 -8.04 15.39 35.00
C ASP A 74 -7.41 16.52 35.82
N VAL A 75 -7.37 17.72 35.24
CA VAL A 75 -6.72 18.90 35.81
C VAL A 75 -7.70 20.06 35.88
N THR A 76 -7.80 20.68 37.06
CA THR A 76 -8.58 21.90 37.27
C THR A 76 -7.69 22.97 37.91
N GLY A 77 -7.93 24.24 37.62
CA GLY A 77 -7.08 25.30 38.16
C GLY A 77 -7.48 26.71 37.78
N VAL A 78 -6.56 27.62 38.07
CA VAL A 78 -6.68 29.05 37.84
C VAL A 78 -5.42 29.56 37.15
N LEU A 79 -5.60 30.27 36.03
CA LEU A 79 -4.59 31.10 35.40
C LEU A 79 -4.85 32.56 35.78
N VAL A 80 -3.84 33.24 36.33
CA VAL A 80 -3.85 34.68 36.60
C VAL A 80 -2.87 35.34 35.63
N ILE A 81 -3.25 36.46 35.04
CA ILE A 81 -2.41 37.26 34.14
C ILE A 81 -2.36 38.68 34.71
N GLU A 82 -1.16 39.20 34.96
CA GLU A 82 -0.96 40.55 35.48
C GLU A 82 -0.94 41.56 34.32
N GLN A 83 -1.82 42.57 34.34
CA GLN A 83 -1.73 43.70 33.42
C GLN A 83 -0.62 44.67 33.83
N GLN A 84 0.03 45.26 32.82
CA GLN A 84 0.84 46.47 32.96
C GLN A 84 0.03 47.65 32.40
N ASP A 85 0.20 48.83 33.01
CA ASP A 85 -0.72 49.98 32.90
C ASP A 85 -1.19 50.29 31.47
N GLY A 86 -2.52 50.26 31.28
CA GLY A 86 -3.19 50.74 30.07
C GLY A 86 -3.21 49.79 28.87
N ALA A 87 -2.71 48.56 28.99
CA ALA A 87 -2.67 47.59 27.88
C ALA A 87 -3.75 46.49 28.00
N ALA A 88 -4.95 46.74 27.46
CA ALA A 88 -5.97 45.70 27.32
C ALA A 88 -5.45 44.53 26.46
N THR A 89 -5.34 43.34 27.05
CA THR A 89 -4.91 42.12 26.35
C THR A 89 -5.98 41.67 25.37
N GLY A 90 -5.58 41.35 24.14
CA GLY A 90 -6.51 40.87 23.11
C GLY A 90 -6.98 39.43 23.31
N LEU A 91 -6.39 38.73 24.29
CA LEU A 91 -6.69 37.33 24.65
C LEU A 91 -7.94 37.22 25.53
N ILE A 92 -8.01 37.97 26.63
CA ILE A 92 -9.06 37.86 27.66
C ILE A 92 -9.28 39.25 28.27
N ALA A 93 -10.53 39.66 28.46
CA ALA A 93 -10.85 40.95 29.08
C ALA A 93 -10.89 40.88 30.61
N ALA A 94 -10.37 41.93 31.24
CA ALA A 94 -10.34 42.23 32.68
C ALA A 94 -9.41 41.35 33.56
N ASP A 95 -8.84 42.00 34.57
CA ASP A 95 -8.03 41.36 35.62
C ASP A 95 -8.89 40.39 36.42
N GLY A 96 -8.50 39.11 36.45
CA GLY A 96 -9.28 38.09 37.12
C GLY A 96 -8.67 36.69 37.06
N GLU A 97 -9.11 35.85 37.99
CA GLU A 97 -8.80 34.42 38.02
C GLU A 97 -9.53 33.70 36.88
N ILE A 98 -8.78 33.22 35.88
CA ILE A 98 -9.33 32.48 34.74
C ILE A 98 -9.40 31.00 35.11
N ALA A 99 -10.61 30.47 35.29
CA ALA A 99 -10.82 29.05 35.49
C ALA A 99 -10.37 28.23 34.26
N VAL A 100 -9.45 27.30 34.51
CA VAL A 100 -8.93 26.36 33.50
C VAL A 100 -9.27 24.91 33.88
N THR A 101 -9.60 24.12 32.87
CA THR A 101 -9.89 22.68 33.01
C THR A 101 -9.30 21.91 31.84
N GLY A 102 -8.79 20.71 32.06
CA GLY A 102 -8.19 19.89 31.01
C GLY A 102 -7.56 18.62 31.55
N ALA A 103 -6.54 18.10 30.88
CA ALA A 103 -5.91 16.83 31.23
C ALA A 103 -4.38 16.87 31.06
N TYR A 104 -3.68 16.06 31.85
CA TYR A 104 -2.24 15.85 31.72
C TYR A 104 -1.95 14.43 31.24
N ASP A 105 -1.26 14.34 30.11
CA ASP A 105 -0.73 13.07 29.60
C ASP A 105 0.75 12.93 30.01
N PRO A 106 1.09 11.98 30.91
CA PRO A 106 2.45 11.81 31.41
C PRO A 106 3.38 11.08 30.43
N GLU A 107 2.84 10.33 29.46
CA GLU A 107 3.62 9.56 28.47
C GLU A 107 4.21 10.51 27.43
N ILE A 108 3.42 11.49 26.98
CA ILE A 108 3.88 12.55 26.07
C ILE A 108 4.32 13.83 26.79
N GLY A 109 4.07 13.95 28.10
CA GLY A 109 4.44 15.10 28.91
C GLY A 109 3.77 16.41 28.46
N VAL A 110 2.49 16.33 28.10
CA VAL A 110 1.69 17.47 27.64
C VAL A 110 0.52 17.69 28.58
N LEU A 111 0.45 18.89 29.16
CA LEU A 111 -0.72 19.37 29.89
C LEU A 111 -1.55 20.24 28.94
N SER A 112 -2.76 19.78 28.61
CA SER A 112 -3.70 20.53 27.76
C SER A 112 -4.76 21.16 28.65
N LEU A 113 -4.90 22.49 28.64
CA LEU A 113 -5.86 23.24 29.47
C LEU A 113 -6.76 24.13 28.62
N ALA A 114 -8.07 24.04 28.78
CA ALA A 114 -9.04 24.95 28.17
C ALA A 114 -9.51 26.02 29.18
N THR A 115 -9.59 27.28 28.75
CA THR A 115 -10.18 28.38 29.54
C THR A 115 -11.70 28.39 29.39
N LYS A 116 -12.44 28.55 30.50
CA LYS A 116 -13.89 28.81 30.45
C LYS A 116 -14.19 30.28 30.12
N SER A 117 -13.90 30.69 28.89
CA SER A 117 -14.22 32.04 28.39
C SER A 117 -15.72 32.17 28.10
N GLY A 118 -16.40 33.03 28.85
CA GLY A 118 -17.84 33.27 28.70
C GLY A 118 -18.25 34.12 27.49
N ASP A 119 -17.28 34.66 26.72
CA ASP A 119 -17.53 35.71 25.72
C ASP A 119 -17.31 35.25 24.28
N ARG A 120 -17.81 36.05 23.32
CA ARG A 120 -18.08 35.67 21.90
C ARG A 120 -16.87 35.31 21.01
N ARG A 121 -15.68 35.03 21.56
CA ARG A 121 -14.42 34.76 20.82
C ARG A 121 -13.79 33.37 21.05
N GLY A 122 -14.58 32.40 21.51
CA GLY A 122 -14.15 31.01 21.64
C GLY A 122 -13.36 30.69 22.92
N GLU A 123 -13.06 29.41 23.11
CA GLU A 123 -12.27 28.90 24.22
C GLU A 123 -10.79 28.89 23.83
N LEU A 124 -9.90 29.35 24.71
CA LEU A 124 -8.46 29.26 24.51
C LEU A 124 -7.94 27.93 25.07
N ILE A 125 -7.24 27.17 24.23
CA ILE A 125 -6.51 25.97 24.62
C ILE A 125 -5.05 26.36 24.83
N PHE A 126 -4.56 26.17 26.06
CA PHE A 126 -3.16 26.22 26.44
C PHE A 126 -2.60 24.80 26.44
N ASP A 127 -1.78 24.49 25.44
CA ASP A 127 -1.02 23.24 25.41
C ASP A 127 0.38 23.50 25.95
N ILE A 128 0.75 22.79 27.03
CA ILE A 128 1.96 23.04 27.81
C ILE A 128 2.87 21.80 27.72
N ALA A 129 4.03 21.95 27.09
CA ALA A 129 5.11 20.96 27.13
C ALA A 129 5.79 21.03 28.50
N VAL A 130 5.77 19.93 29.25
CA VAL A 130 6.28 19.87 30.63
C VAL A 130 7.65 19.17 30.65
N SER A 131 8.69 19.87 31.13
CA SER A 131 10.03 19.33 31.35
C SER A 131 10.55 19.66 32.76
N ASP A 132 11.56 18.92 33.22
CA ASP A 132 12.17 19.05 34.54
C ASP A 132 12.87 20.41 34.79
N ILE A 133 13.23 21.14 33.73
CA ILE A 133 13.90 22.46 33.80
C ILE A 133 12.99 23.64 33.41
N GLY A 134 11.72 23.39 33.07
CA GLY A 134 10.78 24.42 32.65
C GLY A 134 9.69 23.90 31.70
N SER A 135 8.77 24.78 31.33
CA SER A 135 7.65 24.45 30.44
C SER A 135 7.47 25.53 29.38
N VAL A 136 7.20 25.11 28.14
CA VAL A 136 6.86 26.00 27.02
C VAL A 136 5.43 25.70 26.60
N ALA A 137 4.64 26.73 26.36
CA ALA A 137 3.22 26.63 26.12
C ALA A 137 2.76 27.44 24.91
N VAL A 138 1.69 26.97 24.28
CA VAL A 138 1.06 27.58 23.11
C VAL A 138 -0.41 27.83 23.43
N ALA A 139 -0.89 29.05 23.18
CA ALA A 139 -2.30 29.37 23.27
C ALA A 139 -2.92 29.41 21.87
N SER A 140 -3.90 28.55 21.61
CA SER A 140 -4.70 28.49 20.38
C SER A 140 -6.18 28.74 20.67
N GLU A 141 -6.92 29.31 19.72
CA GLU A 141 -8.36 29.54 19.84
C GLU A 141 -9.14 28.37 19.24
N GLN A 142 -10.03 27.74 20.01
CA GLN A 142 -10.86 26.65 19.52
C GLN A 142 -12.07 27.20 18.74
N MET A 143 -12.19 26.83 17.47
CA MET A 143 -13.29 27.28 16.63
C MET A 143 -14.56 26.44 16.88
N ARG A 144 -15.59 27.07 17.44
CA ARG A 144 -16.88 26.45 17.83
C ARG A 144 -17.64 25.69 16.72
N GLN A 145 -17.28 25.85 15.45
CA GLN A 145 -17.96 25.20 14.32
C GLN A 145 -17.30 23.91 13.82
N THR A 146 -16.06 23.61 14.23
CA THR A 146 -15.30 22.46 13.70
C THR A 146 -14.68 21.55 14.78
N ASN A 147 -14.82 21.91 16.07
CA ASN A 147 -14.09 21.31 17.19
C ASN A 147 -12.55 21.30 17.01
N GLY A 148 -12.02 22.08 16.07
CA GLY A 148 -10.59 22.15 15.75
C GLY A 148 -9.88 23.34 16.40
N ARG A 149 -8.56 23.20 16.56
CA ARG A 149 -7.66 24.30 16.96
C ARG A 149 -7.50 25.29 15.81
N GLY A 150 -7.79 26.55 16.07
CA GLY A 150 -7.64 27.67 15.14
C GLY A 150 -6.27 28.34 15.22
N SER A 151 -6.19 29.58 14.76
CA SER A 151 -4.93 30.34 14.72
C SER A 151 -4.29 30.49 16.11
N GLN A 152 -2.97 30.29 16.20
CA GLN A 152 -2.18 30.59 17.39
C GLN A 152 -2.38 32.05 17.80
N ARG A 153 -2.75 32.28 19.07
CA ARG A 153 -3.00 33.62 19.65
C ARG A 153 -1.86 34.11 20.54
N ALA A 154 -1.15 33.21 21.21
CA ALA A 154 -0.01 33.56 22.06
C ALA A 154 1.00 32.41 22.19
N ARG A 155 2.16 32.76 22.76
CA ARG A 155 3.14 31.83 23.33
C ARG A 155 3.26 32.10 24.82
N ALA A 156 3.61 31.10 25.61
CA ALA A 156 3.91 31.29 27.02
C ALA A 156 5.08 30.43 27.48
N ALA A 157 5.76 30.88 28.52
CA ALA A 157 6.84 30.18 29.20
C ALA A 157 6.50 30.10 30.68
N PHE A 158 6.61 28.92 31.28
CA PHE A 158 6.25 28.65 32.66
C PHE A 158 7.39 27.92 33.37
N ALA A 159 7.63 28.24 34.64
CA ALA A 159 8.61 27.57 35.48
C ALA A 159 7.97 27.18 36.82
N ALA A 160 8.30 25.98 37.30
CA ALA A 160 7.87 25.48 38.60
C ALA A 160 8.98 25.56 39.66
N ASP A 161 10.23 25.38 39.23
CA ASP A 161 11.42 25.37 40.07
C ASP A 161 11.88 26.79 40.44
N LYS A 162 12.79 26.89 41.42
CA LYS A 162 13.31 28.16 41.93
C LYS A 162 14.11 28.95 40.89
N ASN A 163 14.90 28.28 40.06
CA ASN A 163 15.83 28.93 39.14
C ASN A 163 15.09 29.41 37.89
N GLY A 164 14.22 28.60 37.32
CA GLY A 164 13.33 29.00 36.23
C GLY A 164 12.40 30.16 36.63
N LYS A 165 11.81 30.10 37.84
CA LYS A 165 11.00 31.22 38.38
C LYS A 165 11.81 32.50 38.50
N ALA A 166 13.05 32.43 38.99
CA ALA A 166 13.95 33.58 39.06
C ALA A 166 14.31 34.13 37.66
N ALA A 167 14.55 33.27 36.67
CA ALA A 167 14.85 33.68 35.30
C ALA A 167 13.66 34.40 34.62
N LEU A 168 12.43 33.90 34.80
CA LEU A 168 11.24 34.54 34.25
C LEU A 168 10.91 35.87 34.98
N ALA A 169 10.99 35.91 36.31
CA ALA A 169 10.83 37.15 37.08
C ALA A 169 11.89 38.21 36.71
N ARG A 170 13.11 37.78 36.37
CA ARG A 170 14.18 38.65 35.90
C ARG A 170 13.88 39.28 34.53
N ILE A 171 13.25 38.55 33.62
CA ILE A 171 12.77 39.09 32.34
C ILE A 171 11.70 40.17 32.59
N THR A 172 10.73 39.93 33.49
CA THR A 172 9.74 40.95 33.91
C THR A 172 10.40 42.18 34.50
N GLN A 173 11.40 42.01 35.38
CA GLN A 173 12.12 43.12 35.99
C GLN A 173 12.79 44.00 34.93
N LEU A 174 13.40 43.38 33.91
CA LEU A 174 14.01 44.11 32.79
C LEU A 174 12.96 44.73 31.86
N ALA A 175 11.77 44.14 31.71
CA ALA A 175 10.66 44.76 30.99
C ALA A 175 10.20 46.06 31.67
N ALA A 176 9.80 45.99 32.94
CA ALA A 176 9.35 47.14 33.69
C ALA A 176 10.43 48.23 33.84
N ALA A 177 11.70 47.83 34.04
CA ALA A 177 12.78 48.81 34.24
C ALA A 177 13.13 49.63 32.98
N PHE A 178 12.88 49.11 31.78
CA PHE A 178 13.23 49.75 30.50
C PHE A 178 12.03 50.32 29.74
N GLU A 179 10.80 50.10 30.21
CA GLU A 179 9.61 50.65 29.57
C GLU A 179 9.68 52.19 29.45
N GLY A 180 9.49 52.70 28.23
CA GLY A 180 9.60 54.12 27.90
C GLY A 180 11.00 54.74 27.98
N TRP A 181 11.99 54.06 28.56
CA TRP A 181 13.33 54.59 28.80
C TRP A 181 14.18 54.63 27.53
N ARG A 182 15.09 55.62 27.44
CA ARG A 182 16.09 55.73 26.37
C ARG A 182 17.41 56.25 26.94
N PRO A 183 18.58 55.79 26.46
CA PRO A 183 19.87 56.27 26.93
C PRO A 183 20.08 57.73 26.56
N GLU A 184 20.55 58.54 27.50
CA GLU A 184 20.89 59.95 27.28
C GLU A 184 22.37 60.10 26.89
N MET A 185 22.82 61.30 26.48
CA MET A 185 24.24 61.54 26.24
C MET A 185 24.90 62.01 27.54
N THR A 186 25.63 61.13 28.21
CA THR A 186 26.39 61.49 29.43
C THR A 186 27.81 61.91 29.05
N GLU A 187 28.18 63.15 29.36
CA GLU A 187 29.55 63.66 29.18
C GLU A 187 30.52 63.14 30.26
N GLY A 188 31.82 63.16 29.97
CA GLY A 188 32.87 62.72 30.90
C GLY A 188 33.91 61.81 30.25
N ALA A 189 34.65 61.07 31.08
CA ALA A 189 35.65 60.10 30.63
C ALA A 189 35.07 58.68 30.55
N CYS A 190 35.31 57.98 29.44
CA CYS A 190 34.88 56.59 29.29
C CYS A 190 35.60 55.64 30.28
N PRO A 191 34.88 54.82 31.07
CA PRO A 191 35.50 53.79 31.91
C PRO A 191 36.27 52.77 31.06
N LYS A 192 37.52 52.47 31.44
CA LYS A 192 38.40 51.56 30.67
C LYS A 192 37.79 50.18 30.39
N ALA A 193 37.06 49.62 31.35
CA ALA A 193 36.38 48.33 31.17
C ALA A 193 35.23 48.41 30.14
N LEU A 194 34.47 49.51 30.14
CA LEU A 194 33.37 49.74 29.20
C LEU A 194 33.90 50.02 27.78
N ALA A 195 35.03 50.74 27.65
CA ALA A 195 35.74 50.91 26.39
C ALA A 195 36.21 49.56 25.81
N ALA A 196 36.83 48.71 26.64
CA ALA A 196 37.30 47.40 26.20
C ALA A 196 36.14 46.50 25.72
N TRP A 197 35.04 46.44 26.46
CA TRP A 197 33.86 45.68 26.04
C TRP A 197 33.19 46.23 24.77
N ARG A 198 33.13 47.57 24.63
CA ARG A 198 32.68 48.23 23.39
C ARG A 198 33.50 47.76 22.19
N ASP A 199 34.82 47.81 22.29
CA ASP A 199 35.71 47.49 21.16
C ASP A 199 35.68 46.00 20.81
N GLU A 200 35.64 45.12 21.82
CA GLU A 200 35.43 43.67 21.65
C GLU A 200 34.09 43.37 20.96
N THR A 201 33.01 43.99 21.42
CA THR A 201 31.65 43.83 20.85
C THR A 201 31.58 44.32 19.40
N LEU A 202 32.18 45.47 19.10
CA LEU A 202 32.20 46.04 17.76
C LEU A 202 33.05 45.22 16.79
N ALA A 203 34.06 44.49 17.27
CA ALA A 203 34.78 43.50 16.46
C ALA A 203 33.95 42.22 16.26
N PHE A 204 33.32 41.70 17.32
CA PHE A 204 32.52 40.49 17.31
C PHE A 204 31.33 40.58 16.32
N GLN A 205 30.59 41.69 16.34
CA GLN A 205 29.46 41.91 15.43
C GLN A 205 29.84 41.98 13.94
N GLN A 206 31.12 42.14 13.59
CA GLN A 206 31.58 42.21 12.19
C GLN A 206 31.88 40.82 11.58
N THR A 207 31.95 39.76 12.40
CA THR A 207 32.41 38.44 11.95
C THR A 207 31.33 37.36 11.92
N ARG A 208 30.14 37.64 12.49
CA ARG A 208 29.05 36.67 12.71
C ARG A 208 27.81 37.00 11.87
N ARG A 209 27.13 35.97 11.34
CA ARG A 209 25.95 36.12 10.46
C ARG A 209 24.61 35.77 11.13
N ASP A 210 24.63 35.05 12.25
CA ASP A 210 23.42 34.67 12.98
C ASP A 210 23.01 35.76 13.99
N PRO A 211 21.77 36.29 13.97
CA PRO A 211 21.28 37.25 14.95
C PRO A 211 21.26 36.77 16.40
N VAL A 212 21.22 35.45 16.67
CA VAL A 212 21.23 34.88 18.03
C VAL A 212 22.64 34.92 18.62
N GLU A 213 23.65 34.54 17.83
CA GLU A 213 25.06 34.57 18.24
C GLU A 213 25.53 36.00 18.58
N GLN A 214 24.90 37.04 18.02
CA GLN A 214 25.20 38.44 18.33
C GLN A 214 24.98 38.82 19.82
N TYR A 215 24.26 38.00 20.59
CA TYR A 215 24.01 38.21 22.02
C TYR A 215 25.10 37.61 22.93
N ASP A 216 25.99 36.75 22.41
CA ASP A 216 27.10 36.14 23.19
C ASP A 216 28.07 37.18 23.76
N ILE A 217 28.08 38.39 23.20
CA ILE A 217 28.81 39.58 23.69
C ILE A 217 28.49 39.91 25.15
N PHE A 218 27.30 39.53 25.65
CA PHE A 218 26.89 39.69 27.06
C PHE A 218 27.47 38.63 28.00
N TYR A 219 28.04 37.55 27.46
CA TYR A 219 28.66 36.46 28.23
C TYR A 219 30.19 36.55 28.28
N THR A 220 30.77 37.56 27.64
CA THR A 220 32.22 37.82 27.64
C THR A 220 32.75 38.21 29.02
N ASP A 221 34.04 37.93 29.25
CA ASP A 221 34.74 38.41 30.45
C ASP A 221 34.87 39.94 30.48
N ALA A 222 34.90 40.60 29.31
CA ALA A 222 34.86 42.06 29.23
C ALA A 222 33.50 42.61 29.65
N PHE A 223 32.38 41.97 29.28
CA PHE A 223 31.06 42.35 29.79
C PHE A 223 31.03 42.27 31.32
N ARG A 224 31.47 41.14 31.90
CA ARG A 224 31.47 40.95 33.36
C ARG A 224 32.27 42.06 34.08
N LYS A 225 33.38 42.50 33.50
CA LYS A 225 34.21 43.60 34.02
C LYS A 225 33.58 44.99 33.81
N ALA A 226 32.86 45.21 32.72
CA ALA A 226 32.23 46.49 32.38
C ALA A 226 30.92 46.74 33.15
N PHE A 227 30.13 45.70 33.42
CA PHE A 227 28.81 45.80 34.07
C PHE A 227 28.79 45.28 35.52
N GLY A 228 29.92 44.78 36.02
CA GLY A 228 30.14 44.42 37.43
C GLY A 228 29.61 43.05 37.86
N GLY A 229 29.12 42.22 36.93
CA GLY A 229 28.56 40.91 37.24
C GLY A 229 28.19 40.10 35.99
N PRO A 230 27.79 38.82 36.14
CA PRO A 230 27.23 38.04 35.05
C PRO A 230 25.90 38.67 34.59
N TYR A 231 25.63 38.57 33.29
CA TYR A 231 24.50 39.21 32.61
C TYR A 231 23.14 39.01 33.30
N GLU A 232 22.87 37.79 33.75
CA GLU A 232 21.64 37.44 34.48
C GLU A 232 21.43 38.25 35.78
N SER A 233 22.48 38.79 36.42
CA SER A 233 22.37 39.48 37.72
C SER A 233 22.67 41.00 37.71
N VAL A 234 23.08 41.59 36.57
CA VAL A 234 23.41 43.03 36.48
C VAL A 234 22.19 43.91 36.78
N ALA A 235 22.29 44.85 37.73
CA ALA A 235 21.17 45.74 38.07
C ALA A 235 20.73 46.59 36.83
N PRO A 236 19.41 46.82 36.61
CA PRO A 236 18.94 47.62 35.48
C PRO A 236 19.60 49.01 35.38
N ASP A 237 19.90 49.65 36.52
CA ASP A 237 20.55 50.95 36.54
C ASP A 237 22.02 50.91 36.10
N SER A 238 22.71 49.78 36.25
CA SER A 238 24.06 49.56 35.70
C SER A 238 24.00 49.52 34.17
N PHE A 239 23.03 48.78 33.60
CA PHE A 239 22.79 48.79 32.16
C PHE A 239 22.44 50.20 31.64
N LYS A 240 21.52 50.91 32.30
CA LYS A 240 21.14 52.29 31.94
C LYS A 240 22.33 53.26 31.97
N THR A 241 23.12 53.22 33.04
CA THR A 241 24.31 54.07 33.21
C THR A 241 25.33 53.81 32.11
N ASN A 242 25.66 52.54 31.87
CA ASN A 242 26.59 52.16 30.81
C ASN A 242 26.05 52.49 29.40
N ALA A 243 24.75 52.35 29.14
CA ALA A 243 24.14 52.74 27.88
C ALA A 243 24.24 54.25 27.61
N SER A 244 23.99 55.11 28.61
CA SER A 244 24.14 56.56 28.46
C SER A 244 25.61 56.99 28.31
N LEU A 245 26.54 56.31 28.99
CA LEU A 245 27.98 56.48 28.77
C LEU A 245 28.42 56.06 27.36
N LEU A 246 27.89 54.95 26.82
CA LEU A 246 28.13 54.51 25.43
C LEU A 246 27.62 55.52 24.40
N ARG A 247 26.49 56.19 24.67
CA ARG A 247 25.94 57.24 23.79
C ARG A 247 26.72 58.56 23.86
N GLY A 248 27.35 58.85 25.01
CA GLY A 248 28.16 60.05 25.27
C GLY A 248 29.66 59.76 25.39
N ALA A 249 30.20 59.78 26.62
CA ALA A 249 31.63 59.71 26.97
C ALA A 249 32.44 58.58 26.30
N CYS A 250 31.82 57.45 25.97
CA CYS A 250 32.44 56.30 25.33
C CYS A 250 32.26 56.25 23.80
N ARG A 251 31.66 57.27 23.19
CA ARG A 251 31.50 57.37 21.74
C ARG A 251 32.78 57.93 21.10
N PRO A 252 33.43 57.22 20.15
CA PRO A 252 34.57 57.76 19.40
C PRO A 252 34.14 58.87 18.43
N GLU A 253 35.07 59.77 18.09
CA GLU A 253 34.86 60.85 17.12
C GLU A 253 34.65 60.32 15.69
N ASP A 254 35.21 59.15 15.35
CA ASP A 254 34.97 58.51 14.07
C ASP A 254 33.46 58.26 13.85
N ARG A 255 32.94 58.75 12.73
CA ARG A 255 31.50 58.74 12.43
C ARG A 255 30.94 57.33 12.29
N VAL A 256 31.70 56.37 11.78
CA VAL A 256 31.22 55.01 11.52
C VAL A 256 31.20 54.20 12.82
N LEU A 257 32.31 54.22 13.56
CA LEU A 257 32.43 53.58 14.87
C LEU A 257 31.46 54.23 15.86
N GLY A 258 31.36 55.56 15.91
CA GLY A 258 30.43 56.28 16.78
C GLY A 258 28.96 55.96 16.50
N ASN A 259 28.58 55.72 15.23
CA ASN A 259 27.25 55.23 14.89
C ASN A 259 27.01 53.79 15.38
N LYS A 260 28.00 52.90 15.25
CA LYS A 260 27.91 51.53 15.80
C LYS A 260 27.87 51.54 17.33
N THR A 261 28.64 52.41 18.00
CA THR A 261 28.58 52.60 19.47
C THR A 261 27.21 53.12 19.91
N ASN A 262 26.57 54.02 19.15
CA ASN A 262 25.19 54.44 19.41
C ASN A 262 24.20 53.27 19.27
N GLN A 263 24.34 52.42 18.24
CA GLN A 263 23.51 51.21 18.10
C GLN A 263 23.70 50.26 19.30
N LEU A 264 24.94 50.06 19.75
CA LEU A 264 25.26 49.30 20.95
C LEU A 264 24.62 49.92 22.21
N ALA A 265 24.68 51.24 22.36
CA ALA A 265 24.02 51.97 23.45
C ALA A 265 22.49 51.77 23.45
N TYR A 266 21.84 51.80 22.28
CA TYR A 266 20.41 51.49 22.17
C TYR A 266 20.10 50.03 22.46
N MET A 267 20.93 49.08 22.01
CA MET A 267 20.73 47.65 22.29
C MET A 267 20.82 47.33 23.78
N VAL A 268 21.79 47.92 24.50
CA VAL A 268 21.89 47.85 25.98
C VAL A 268 20.77 48.65 26.66
N GLY A 269 20.28 49.70 26.00
CA GLY A 269 19.37 50.67 26.58
C GLY A 269 17.88 50.44 26.32
N GLN A 270 17.48 49.50 25.45
CA GLN A 270 16.06 49.33 25.07
C GLN A 270 15.32 48.26 25.86
N GLY A 271 16.02 47.39 26.61
CA GLY A 271 15.41 46.29 27.37
C GLY A 271 14.88 45.14 26.51
N GLU A 272 14.16 45.44 25.43
CA GLU A 272 13.56 44.46 24.49
C GLU A 272 14.59 43.41 24.00
N PRO A 273 15.82 43.77 23.57
CA PRO A 273 16.82 42.77 23.17
C PRO A 273 17.20 41.84 24.33
N HIS A 274 17.27 42.37 25.54
CA HIS A 274 17.62 41.59 26.74
C HIS A 274 16.52 40.59 27.11
N GLN A 275 15.26 41.05 27.08
CA GLN A 275 14.08 40.23 27.36
C GLN A 275 13.94 39.10 26.33
N GLN A 276 14.05 39.42 25.04
CA GLN A 276 13.92 38.44 23.96
C GLN A 276 15.01 37.37 24.00
N HIS A 277 16.27 37.75 24.25
CA HIS A 277 17.36 36.79 24.36
C HIS A 277 17.22 35.87 25.60
N LEU A 278 16.93 36.42 26.77
CA LEU A 278 16.75 35.62 27.99
C LEU A 278 15.53 34.69 27.89
N LEU A 279 14.44 35.16 27.29
CA LEU A 279 13.26 34.34 27.03
C LEU A 279 13.58 33.21 26.04
N TRP A 280 14.25 33.51 24.93
CA TRP A 280 14.65 32.50 23.94
C TRP A 280 15.56 31.44 24.57
N LYS A 281 16.53 31.83 25.40
CA LYS A 281 17.42 30.91 26.13
C LYS A 281 16.64 29.99 27.08
N PHE A 282 15.64 30.52 27.80
CA PHE A 282 14.75 29.72 28.65
C PHE A 282 13.87 28.77 27.83
N GLU A 283 13.15 29.29 26.82
CA GLU A 283 12.27 28.48 25.99
C GLU A 283 13.05 27.38 25.23
N SER A 284 14.26 27.70 24.73
CA SER A 284 15.11 26.76 24.01
C SER A 284 15.57 25.61 24.90
N ALA A 285 15.95 25.89 26.16
CA ALA A 285 16.34 24.85 27.10
C ALA A 285 15.16 23.92 27.44
N ALA A 286 14.02 24.50 27.83
CA ALA A 286 12.82 23.72 28.17
C ALA A 286 12.28 22.92 26.97
N ALA A 287 12.29 23.49 25.76
CA ALA A 287 11.90 22.77 24.54
C ALA A 287 12.88 21.63 24.20
N ALA A 288 14.19 21.87 24.29
CA ALA A 288 15.21 20.85 24.04
C ALA A 288 15.03 19.63 24.94
N ARG A 289 14.84 19.89 26.23
CA ARG A 289 14.71 18.86 27.26
C ARG A 289 13.41 18.06 27.15
N TRP A 290 12.32 18.71 26.75
CA TRP A 290 11.07 18.02 26.40
C TRP A 290 11.25 17.15 25.16
N VAL A 291 11.86 17.67 24.08
CA VAL A 291 12.11 16.92 22.84
C VAL A 291 12.98 15.68 23.08
N GLU A 292 14.10 15.83 23.80
CA GLU A 292 15.00 14.72 24.17
C GLU A 292 14.22 13.56 24.81
N THR A 293 13.43 13.87 25.85
CA THR A 293 12.63 12.88 26.59
C THR A 293 11.58 12.17 25.72
N ARG A 294 11.00 12.86 24.73
CA ARG A 294 9.96 12.26 23.86
C ARG A 294 10.49 11.55 22.63
N ALA A 295 11.66 11.95 22.11
CA ALA A 295 12.34 11.23 21.05
C ALA A 295 12.70 9.79 21.48
N GLU A 296 13.14 9.58 22.73
CA GLU A 296 13.33 8.24 23.30
C GLU A 296 12.02 7.45 23.40
N THR A 297 10.91 8.11 23.75
CA THR A 297 9.59 7.47 23.90
C THR A 297 9.06 6.99 22.55
N LEU A 298 9.14 7.81 21.49
CA LEU A 298 8.72 7.46 20.13
C LEU A 298 9.51 6.27 19.56
N LYS A 299 10.81 6.18 19.89
CA LYS A 299 11.72 5.12 19.44
C LYS A 299 11.63 3.84 20.28
N SER A 300 10.79 3.84 21.31
CA SER A 300 10.56 2.69 22.19
C SER A 300 9.31 1.90 21.79
N ASN A 301 9.22 0.66 22.26
CA ASN A 301 8.02 -0.17 22.10
C ASN A 301 6.88 0.23 23.07
N ALA A 302 6.94 1.40 23.72
CA ALA A 302 5.86 1.87 24.59
C ALA A 302 4.56 2.01 23.79
N GLN A 303 3.45 1.47 24.31
CA GLN A 303 2.14 1.64 23.68
C GLN A 303 1.80 3.13 23.66
N MET A 304 1.35 3.62 22.49
CA MET A 304 0.91 5.01 22.31
C MET A 304 -0.40 4.99 21.54
N THR A 305 -1.29 5.91 21.86
CA THR A 305 -2.56 6.11 21.16
C THR A 305 -2.40 7.07 19.98
N ARG A 306 -3.28 6.95 18.99
CA ARG A 306 -3.33 7.91 17.87
C ARG A 306 -3.59 9.35 18.33
N ASN A 307 -4.31 9.54 19.45
CA ASN A 307 -4.55 10.86 20.03
C ASN A 307 -3.27 11.48 20.59
N GLN A 308 -2.43 10.69 21.26
CA GLN A 308 -1.12 11.13 21.76
C GLN A 308 -0.18 11.55 20.62
N LEU A 309 -0.12 10.76 19.54
CA LEU A 309 0.69 11.11 18.35
C LEU A 309 0.20 12.40 17.67
N ASN A 310 -1.13 12.57 17.51
CA ASN A 310 -1.70 13.80 16.96
C ASN A 310 -1.43 15.04 17.85
N LEU A 311 -1.53 14.89 19.17
CA LEU A 311 -1.27 15.96 20.13
C LEU A 311 0.21 16.35 20.13
N LEU A 312 1.10 15.36 20.03
CA LEU A 312 2.53 15.59 19.87
C LEU A 312 2.89 16.31 18.54
N ASP A 313 2.35 15.88 17.39
CA ASP A 313 2.51 16.58 16.09
C ASP A 313 2.08 18.05 16.18
N THR A 314 0.91 18.27 16.77
CA THR A 314 0.38 19.62 17.03
C THR A 314 1.31 20.44 17.92
N MET A 315 1.92 19.82 18.93
CA MET A 315 2.85 20.47 19.86
C MET A 315 4.18 20.84 19.21
N TRP A 316 4.83 19.96 18.45
CA TRP A 316 6.08 20.30 17.76
C TRP A 316 5.89 21.44 16.76
N ARG A 317 4.77 21.42 16.00
CA ARG A 317 4.42 22.48 15.05
C ARG A 317 4.04 23.79 15.75
N GLY A 318 3.20 23.74 16.79
CA GLY A 318 2.70 24.91 17.51
C GLY A 318 3.76 25.61 18.37
N ILE A 319 4.63 24.83 19.03
CA ILE A 319 5.81 25.37 19.72
C ILE A 319 6.81 25.90 18.68
N GLY A 320 6.84 25.36 17.46
CA GLY A 320 7.73 25.80 16.39
C GLY A 320 9.17 25.49 16.71
N ILE A 321 9.45 24.25 17.13
CA ILE A 321 10.75 23.83 17.68
C ILE A 321 11.96 24.03 16.73
N SER A 322 11.72 24.16 15.42
CA SER A 322 12.75 24.55 14.45
C SER A 322 13.39 25.92 14.76
N ARG A 323 12.70 26.82 15.48
CA ARG A 323 13.26 28.11 15.94
C ARG A 323 14.34 27.97 17.02
N TYR A 324 14.58 26.75 17.50
CA TYR A 324 15.65 26.39 18.44
C TYR A 324 16.67 25.42 17.82
N GLY A 325 16.65 25.24 16.49
CA GLY A 325 17.60 24.38 15.78
C GLY A 325 17.25 22.89 15.72
N PHE A 326 16.07 22.47 16.19
CA PHE A 326 15.64 21.07 16.10
C PHE A 326 15.19 20.68 14.69
N ASN A 327 15.65 19.52 14.22
CA ASN A 327 15.22 18.95 12.94
C ASN A 327 13.80 18.36 13.06
N ILE A 328 12.80 19.13 12.60
CA ILE A 328 11.40 18.68 12.56
C ILE A 328 11.21 17.44 11.66
N SER A 329 12.04 17.25 10.62
CA SER A 329 11.88 16.12 9.70
C SER A 329 12.18 14.76 10.33
N GLU A 330 13.17 14.68 11.24
CA GLU A 330 13.47 13.44 11.97
C GLU A 330 12.33 13.08 12.93
N LEU A 331 11.83 14.06 13.69
CA LEU A 331 10.71 13.83 14.61
C LEU A 331 9.44 13.45 13.86
N ASN A 332 9.15 14.08 12.70
CA ASN A 332 8.01 13.69 11.87
C ASN A 332 8.13 12.23 11.38
N ALA A 333 9.31 11.79 10.97
CA ALA A 333 9.54 10.41 10.55
C ALA A 333 9.30 9.42 11.71
N ASP A 334 9.72 9.75 12.93
CA ASP A 334 9.46 8.92 14.13
C ASP A 334 7.93 8.81 14.42
N ILE A 335 7.15 9.89 14.23
CA ILE A 335 5.68 9.89 14.37
C ILE A 335 5.02 9.02 13.29
N GLU A 336 5.41 9.23 12.03
CA GLU A 336 4.85 8.52 10.87
C GLU A 336 5.09 7.02 11.03
N HIS A 337 6.32 6.63 11.40
CA HIS A 337 6.67 5.25 11.71
C HIS A 337 5.80 4.65 12.82
N ARG A 338 5.62 5.34 13.95
CA ARG A 338 4.76 4.84 15.05
C ARG A 338 3.28 4.79 14.63
N THR A 339 2.83 5.73 13.79
CA THR A 339 1.45 5.77 13.25
C THR A 339 1.18 4.58 12.34
N ASP A 340 2.14 4.17 11.52
CA ASP A 340 2.02 3.02 10.62
C ASP A 340 2.05 1.70 11.41
N ILE A 341 2.86 1.58 12.47
CA ILE A 341 2.80 0.41 13.38
C ILE A 341 1.40 0.27 14.01
N LEU A 342 0.84 1.34 14.56
CA LEU A 342 -0.50 1.30 15.17
C LEU A 342 -1.61 0.98 14.14
N ARG A 343 -1.41 1.37 12.87
CA ARG A 343 -2.31 0.98 11.78
C ARG A 343 -2.21 -0.51 11.47
N ALA A 344 -0.99 -1.05 11.43
CA ALA A 344 -0.75 -2.48 11.22
C ALA A 344 -1.33 -3.33 12.38
N GLU A 345 -1.11 -2.94 13.64
CA GLU A 345 -1.68 -3.60 14.82
C GLU A 345 -3.21 -3.60 14.80
N LYS A 346 -3.84 -2.47 14.45
CA LYS A 346 -5.31 -2.40 14.29
C LYS A 346 -5.79 -3.29 13.14
N ASN A 347 -5.15 -3.22 11.97
CA ASN A 347 -5.51 -4.05 10.82
C ASN A 347 -5.41 -5.55 11.18
N ARG A 348 -4.36 -5.96 11.90
CA ARG A 348 -4.18 -7.33 12.42
C ARG A 348 -5.38 -7.78 13.27
N ALA A 349 -5.81 -6.94 14.22
CA ALA A 349 -6.96 -7.23 15.08
C ALA A 349 -8.29 -7.28 14.29
N ASP A 350 -8.51 -6.33 13.38
CA ASP A 350 -9.70 -6.29 12.53
C ASP A 350 -9.74 -7.51 11.57
N MET A 351 -8.60 -7.99 11.07
CA MET A 351 -8.48 -9.22 10.27
C MET A 351 -8.76 -10.49 11.09
N LEU A 352 -8.29 -10.60 12.34
CA LEU A 352 -8.62 -11.75 13.21
C LEU A 352 -10.10 -11.79 13.59
N ALA A 353 -10.72 -10.63 13.81
CA ALA A 353 -12.16 -10.51 14.08
C ALA A 353 -13.03 -11.00 12.91
N PHE A 354 -12.53 -10.98 11.67
CA PHE A 354 -13.22 -11.57 10.52
C PHE A 354 -13.45 -13.08 10.70
N TYR A 355 -12.45 -13.83 11.18
CA TYR A 355 -12.58 -15.26 11.43
C TYR A 355 -13.63 -15.56 12.51
N ASP A 356 -13.75 -14.70 13.53
CA ASP A 356 -14.78 -14.81 14.57
C ASP A 356 -16.19 -14.54 14.02
N GLN A 357 -16.33 -13.54 13.14
CA GLN A 357 -17.60 -13.18 12.51
C GLN A 357 -18.10 -14.27 11.54
N TYR A 358 -17.19 -14.89 10.78
CA TYR A 358 -17.51 -15.84 9.71
C TYR A 358 -17.13 -17.29 10.05
N LYS A 359 -17.00 -17.62 11.35
CA LYS A 359 -16.65 -18.97 11.86
C LYS A 359 -17.53 -20.13 11.34
N ASP A 360 -18.74 -19.84 10.87
CA ASP A 360 -19.70 -20.82 10.35
C ASP A 360 -19.66 -20.94 8.81
N ARG A 361 -18.84 -20.14 8.12
CA ARG A 361 -18.72 -20.06 6.66
C ARG A 361 -17.42 -20.68 6.16
N PHE A 362 -17.47 -21.98 5.89
CA PHE A 362 -16.33 -22.79 5.49
C PHE A 362 -15.57 -22.22 4.28
N ASP A 363 -16.31 -21.79 3.26
CA ASP A 363 -15.81 -21.17 2.03
C ASP A 363 -14.98 -19.89 2.32
N LEU A 364 -15.55 -18.96 3.09
CA LEU A 364 -14.91 -17.69 3.41
C LEU A 364 -13.68 -17.85 4.32
N LEU A 365 -13.70 -18.81 5.26
CA LEU A 365 -12.55 -19.09 6.13
C LEU A 365 -11.33 -19.55 5.31
N ILE A 366 -11.55 -20.36 4.27
CA ILE A 366 -10.49 -20.82 3.35
C ILE A 366 -10.01 -19.70 2.43
N GLU A 367 -10.92 -18.89 1.87
CA GLU A 367 -10.56 -17.76 1.01
C GLU A 367 -9.70 -16.73 1.77
N VAL A 368 -10.14 -16.33 2.96
CA VAL A 368 -9.44 -15.32 3.76
C VAL A 368 -8.12 -15.84 4.32
N ALA A 369 -8.01 -17.12 4.68
CA ALA A 369 -6.72 -17.75 5.00
C ALA A 369 -5.71 -17.69 3.85
N ARG A 370 -6.14 -17.88 2.59
CA ARG A 370 -5.26 -17.76 1.42
C ARG A 370 -4.80 -16.33 1.20
N ASN A 371 -5.70 -15.36 1.33
CA ASN A 371 -5.36 -13.94 1.21
C ASN A 371 -4.35 -13.49 2.28
N HIS A 372 -4.39 -14.10 3.47
CA HIS A 372 -3.47 -13.82 4.58
C HIS A 372 -2.19 -14.67 4.60
N ALA A 373 -1.95 -15.53 3.60
CA ALA A 373 -0.80 -16.44 3.59
C ALA A 373 0.58 -15.73 3.59
N ARG A 374 0.63 -14.42 3.29
CA ARG A 374 1.87 -13.61 3.25
C ARG A 374 2.18 -12.82 4.52
N GLU A 375 1.27 -12.85 5.49
CA GLU A 375 1.44 -12.13 6.75
C GLU A 375 2.54 -12.75 7.61
N ASP A 376 2.96 -12.04 8.68
CA ASP A 376 4.06 -12.51 9.52
C ASP A 376 3.77 -13.85 10.23
N ALA A 377 4.83 -14.59 10.56
CA ALA A 377 4.73 -15.92 11.14
C ALA A 377 3.97 -15.98 12.49
N ALA A 378 3.89 -14.87 13.24
CA ALA A 378 3.07 -14.84 14.44
C ALA A 378 1.58 -14.66 14.10
N PHE A 379 1.24 -13.90 13.04
CA PHE A 379 -0.13 -13.80 12.54
C PHE A 379 -0.60 -15.11 11.93
N GLN A 380 0.25 -15.77 11.15
CA GLN A 380 -0.04 -17.09 10.59
C GLN A 380 -0.37 -18.12 11.69
N ALA A 381 0.32 -18.07 12.84
CA ALA A 381 0.01 -18.92 13.99
C ALA A 381 -1.38 -18.62 14.59
N GLU A 382 -1.74 -17.34 14.76
CA GLU A 382 -3.08 -16.95 15.24
C GLU A 382 -4.18 -17.35 14.24
N VAL A 383 -3.94 -17.22 12.93
CA VAL A 383 -4.86 -17.71 11.88
C VAL A 383 -4.99 -19.23 11.94
N GLN A 384 -3.90 -19.97 12.15
CA GLN A 384 -3.93 -21.43 12.25
C GLN A 384 -4.80 -21.89 13.43
N ASP A 385 -4.68 -21.26 14.60
CA ASP A 385 -5.52 -21.54 15.77
C ASP A 385 -7.01 -21.29 15.49
N LYS A 386 -7.35 -20.23 14.74
CA LYS A 386 -8.73 -19.95 14.29
C LYS A 386 -9.25 -21.01 13.32
N LEU A 387 -8.46 -21.41 12.33
CA LEU A 387 -8.84 -22.43 11.35
C LEU A 387 -9.05 -23.80 12.01
N ASP A 388 -8.15 -24.20 12.91
CA ASP A 388 -8.24 -25.42 13.70
C ASP A 388 -9.49 -25.46 14.59
N ALA A 389 -9.97 -24.31 15.06
CA ALA A 389 -11.18 -24.21 15.85
C ALA A 389 -12.47 -24.23 15.00
N TYR A 390 -12.46 -23.63 13.79
CA TYR A 390 -13.70 -23.30 13.06
C TYR A 390 -13.96 -24.14 11.80
N LEU A 391 -12.94 -24.62 11.08
CA LEU A 391 -13.19 -25.30 9.80
C LEU A 391 -13.98 -26.62 9.93
N GLU A 392 -13.73 -27.42 10.97
CA GLU A 392 -14.50 -28.67 11.15
C GLU A 392 -15.99 -28.39 11.46
N PRO A 393 -16.37 -27.55 12.44
CA PRO A 393 -17.75 -27.11 12.64
C PRO A 393 -18.38 -26.48 11.38
N ALA A 394 -17.67 -25.57 10.71
CA ALA A 394 -18.16 -24.90 9.50
C ALA A 394 -18.43 -25.90 8.37
N SER A 395 -17.64 -26.98 8.25
CA SER A 395 -17.88 -28.03 7.24
C SER A 395 -19.22 -28.75 7.43
N VAL A 396 -19.70 -28.88 8.67
CA VAL A 396 -21.00 -29.50 8.97
C VAL A 396 -22.15 -28.60 8.51
N ILE A 397 -22.01 -27.29 8.71
CA ILE A 397 -22.99 -26.28 8.29
C ILE A 397 -23.00 -26.18 6.76
N TYR A 398 -21.84 -26.00 6.15
CA TYR A 398 -21.68 -25.90 4.69
C TYR A 398 -22.22 -27.14 3.96
N ALA A 399 -21.89 -28.34 4.43
CA ALA A 399 -22.44 -29.57 3.84
C ALA A 399 -23.96 -29.68 3.99
N ARG A 400 -24.53 -29.24 5.12
CA ARG A 400 -25.98 -29.28 5.35
C ARG A 400 -26.73 -28.31 4.43
N ASP A 401 -26.21 -27.10 4.28
CA ASP A 401 -26.89 -26.00 3.60
C ASP A 401 -26.66 -26.00 2.08
N ALA A 402 -25.65 -26.73 1.59
CA ALA A 402 -25.35 -26.81 0.16
C ALA A 402 -26.49 -27.43 -0.66
N ASP A 403 -26.87 -26.74 -1.75
CA ASP A 403 -28.02 -27.06 -2.61
C ASP A 403 -27.72 -27.02 -4.12
N ASN A 404 -26.57 -26.48 -4.54
CA ASN A 404 -26.28 -26.23 -5.96
C ASN A 404 -24.95 -26.85 -6.44
N VAL A 405 -24.75 -26.84 -7.76
CA VAL A 405 -23.61 -27.51 -8.41
C VAL A 405 -22.27 -26.86 -8.03
N SER A 406 -22.20 -25.53 -7.89
CA SER A 406 -20.96 -24.83 -7.54
C SER A 406 -20.45 -25.22 -6.15
N GLU A 407 -21.35 -25.46 -5.20
CA GLU A 407 -20.99 -25.95 -3.87
C GLU A 407 -20.59 -27.43 -3.90
N ALA A 408 -21.24 -28.24 -4.74
CA ALA A 408 -20.87 -29.63 -4.97
C ALA A 408 -19.49 -29.77 -5.63
N ASP A 409 -19.15 -28.92 -6.60
CA ASP A 409 -17.80 -28.82 -7.20
C ASP A 409 -16.75 -28.49 -6.15
N PHE A 410 -16.99 -27.47 -5.32
CA PHE A 410 -16.10 -27.09 -4.23
C PHE A 410 -15.90 -28.25 -3.23
N MET A 411 -16.98 -28.93 -2.85
CA MET A 411 -16.94 -30.10 -1.97
C MET A 411 -16.14 -31.28 -2.58
N MET A 412 -16.31 -31.55 -3.87
CA MET A 412 -15.55 -32.58 -4.58
C MET A 412 -14.06 -32.23 -4.72
N ALA A 413 -13.74 -30.98 -5.06
CA ALA A 413 -12.38 -30.49 -5.18
C ALA A 413 -11.62 -30.64 -3.85
N TRP A 414 -12.26 -30.24 -2.74
CA TRP A 414 -11.73 -30.48 -1.39
C TRP A 414 -11.56 -31.97 -1.12
N SER A 415 -12.57 -32.79 -1.38
CA SER A 415 -12.50 -34.24 -1.10
C SER A 415 -11.36 -34.94 -1.84
N ARG A 416 -11.03 -34.52 -3.07
CA ARG A 416 -9.89 -35.06 -3.84
C ARG A 416 -8.53 -34.65 -3.26
N GLN A 417 -8.46 -33.48 -2.63
CA GLN A 417 -7.24 -32.92 -2.05
C GLN A 417 -7.04 -33.31 -0.57
N ALA A 418 -8.09 -33.79 0.10
CA ALA A 418 -8.13 -34.03 1.54
C ALA A 418 -7.09 -35.02 2.09
N ASP A 419 -6.59 -35.95 1.26
CA ASP A 419 -5.51 -36.88 1.63
C ASP A 419 -4.10 -36.27 1.48
N ASN A 420 -3.94 -35.13 0.78
CA ASN A 420 -2.67 -34.45 0.64
C ASN A 420 -2.39 -33.54 1.85
N ALA A 421 -1.44 -33.96 2.69
CA ALA A 421 -1.04 -33.22 3.88
C ALA A 421 -0.44 -31.83 3.57
N GLU A 422 0.15 -31.62 2.38
CA GLU A 422 0.72 -30.32 1.97
C GLU A 422 -0.36 -29.30 1.57
N LEU A 423 -1.58 -29.76 1.25
CA LEU A 423 -2.71 -28.91 0.85
C LEU A 423 -3.75 -28.71 1.97
N CYS A 424 -3.52 -29.30 3.15
CA CYS A 424 -4.42 -29.21 4.28
C CYS A 424 -4.13 -27.93 5.10
N PRO A 425 -5.07 -26.97 5.22
CA PRO A 425 -4.88 -25.73 5.98
C PRO A 425 -5.09 -25.89 7.50
N LEU A 426 -5.03 -27.13 8.01
CA LEU A 426 -5.23 -27.49 9.41
C LEU A 426 -3.97 -28.12 9.96
N SER A 427 -3.65 -27.86 11.23
CA SER A 427 -2.50 -28.52 11.89
C SER A 427 -2.64 -30.04 11.98
N LYS A 428 -3.86 -30.56 11.78
CA LYS A 428 -4.23 -31.98 11.82
C LYS A 428 -4.74 -32.45 10.45
N PRO A 429 -3.88 -33.07 9.62
CA PRO A 429 -4.30 -33.66 8.34
C PRO A 429 -5.42 -34.70 8.43
N ALA A 430 -5.64 -35.31 9.60
CA ALA A 430 -6.78 -36.20 9.82
C ALA A 430 -8.13 -35.47 9.69
N THR A 431 -8.23 -34.24 10.20
CA THR A 431 -9.46 -33.44 10.16
C THR A 431 -9.81 -33.05 8.72
N CYS A 432 -8.82 -32.69 7.90
CA CYS A 432 -9.03 -32.47 6.45
C CYS A 432 -9.64 -33.69 5.75
N ARG A 433 -9.15 -34.90 6.05
CA ARG A 433 -9.70 -36.17 5.52
C ARG A 433 -11.14 -36.43 5.94
N ASP A 434 -11.48 -36.16 7.20
CA ASP A 434 -12.84 -36.40 7.69
C ASP A 434 -13.84 -35.36 7.15
N ILE A 435 -13.42 -34.11 6.92
CA ILE A 435 -14.16 -33.12 6.12
C ILE A 435 -14.35 -33.62 4.68
N GLY A 436 -13.29 -34.13 4.03
CA GLY A 436 -13.35 -34.67 2.67
C GLY A 436 -14.36 -35.81 2.52
N LYS A 437 -14.38 -36.76 3.47
CA LYS A 437 -15.39 -37.83 3.51
C LYS A 437 -16.81 -37.30 3.66
N ARG A 438 -17.03 -36.29 4.53
CA ARG A 438 -18.34 -35.64 4.72
C ARG A 438 -18.83 -35.01 3.42
N PHE A 439 -17.95 -34.28 2.74
CA PHE A 439 -18.23 -33.62 1.47
C PHE A 439 -18.53 -34.63 0.35
N ALA A 440 -17.73 -35.70 0.20
CA ALA A 440 -18.03 -36.77 -0.75
C ALA A 440 -19.38 -37.46 -0.47
N ALA A 441 -19.73 -37.70 0.80
CA ALA A 441 -21.04 -38.25 1.15
C ALA A 441 -22.18 -37.30 0.75
N ARG A 442 -22.04 -36.00 1.04
CA ARG A 442 -23.06 -34.98 0.70
C ARG A 442 -23.25 -34.83 -0.81
N VAL A 443 -22.19 -34.79 -1.61
CA VAL A 443 -22.31 -34.70 -3.08
C VAL A 443 -22.99 -35.94 -3.67
N ASN A 444 -22.75 -37.13 -3.11
CA ASN A 444 -23.50 -38.32 -3.49
C ASN A 444 -25.01 -38.22 -3.18
N GLU A 445 -25.41 -37.57 -2.08
CA GLU A 445 -26.81 -37.26 -1.80
C GLU A 445 -27.39 -36.27 -2.83
N MET A 446 -26.71 -35.13 -3.05
CA MET A 446 -27.13 -34.09 -4.00
C MET A 446 -27.28 -34.61 -5.43
N SER A 447 -26.54 -35.67 -5.82
CA SER A 447 -26.70 -36.34 -7.11
C SER A 447 -28.11 -36.90 -7.37
N ALA A 448 -28.90 -37.14 -6.31
CA ALA A 448 -30.29 -37.55 -6.44
C ALA A 448 -31.20 -36.36 -6.82
N ASP A 449 -31.01 -35.20 -6.18
CA ASP A 449 -31.77 -33.97 -6.46
C ASP A 449 -31.42 -33.43 -7.85
N PHE A 450 -30.13 -33.48 -8.23
CA PHE A 450 -29.68 -33.15 -9.58
C PHE A 450 -30.28 -34.10 -10.63
N ALA A 451 -30.44 -35.40 -10.32
CA ALA A 451 -31.09 -36.34 -11.24
C ALA A 451 -32.58 -36.04 -11.46
N GLU A 452 -33.30 -35.55 -10.45
CA GLU A 452 -34.69 -35.11 -10.60
C GLU A 452 -34.80 -33.82 -11.45
N ALA A 453 -33.93 -32.84 -11.21
CA ALA A 453 -33.84 -31.63 -12.03
C ALA A 453 -33.46 -31.92 -13.50
N PHE A 454 -32.57 -32.90 -13.71
CA PHE A 454 -32.19 -33.43 -15.02
C PHE A 454 -33.39 -34.09 -15.70
N ASP A 455 -34.11 -35.00 -15.03
CA ASP A 455 -35.30 -35.69 -15.57
C ASP A 455 -36.39 -34.69 -15.97
N ALA A 456 -36.64 -33.67 -15.16
CA ALA A 456 -37.58 -32.59 -15.46
C ALA A 456 -37.15 -31.73 -16.67
N SER A 457 -35.85 -31.61 -16.93
CA SER A 457 -35.30 -30.86 -18.06
C SER A 457 -35.28 -31.69 -19.34
N ALA A 458 -34.91 -32.97 -19.26
CA ALA A 458 -35.03 -33.94 -20.34
C ALA A 458 -36.50 -34.10 -20.78
N SER A 459 -37.43 -34.23 -19.85
CA SER A 459 -38.88 -34.35 -20.14
C SER A 459 -39.49 -33.12 -20.81
N ARG A 460 -38.88 -31.93 -20.65
CA ARG A 460 -39.32 -30.70 -21.34
C ARG A 460 -38.74 -30.56 -22.75
N ARG A 461 -37.49 -30.96 -22.97
CA ARG A 461 -36.76 -30.74 -24.24
C ARG A 461 -36.73 -31.94 -25.19
N LEU A 462 -36.82 -33.16 -24.65
CA LEU A 462 -36.61 -34.41 -25.41
C LEU A 462 -37.89 -35.25 -25.56
N ASN A 463 -39.07 -34.66 -25.33
CA ASN A 463 -40.35 -35.37 -25.31
C ASN A 463 -40.86 -35.79 -26.72
N GLY A 464 -40.15 -35.40 -27.78
CA GLY A 464 -40.46 -35.83 -29.14
C GLY A 464 -40.07 -37.29 -29.36
N ARG A 465 -41.05 -38.11 -29.78
CA ARG A 465 -40.80 -39.50 -30.20
C ARG A 465 -40.34 -39.61 -31.66
N ASP A 466 -40.28 -38.49 -32.37
CA ASP A 466 -39.97 -38.44 -33.80
C ASP A 466 -38.46 -38.61 -34.04
N VAL A 467 -38.11 -39.66 -34.77
CA VAL A 467 -36.73 -39.95 -35.15
C VAL A 467 -36.35 -39.06 -36.34
N SER A 468 -35.82 -37.87 -36.06
CA SER A 468 -35.47 -36.84 -37.05
C SER A 468 -34.13 -36.17 -36.74
N LEU A 469 -33.50 -35.57 -37.76
CA LEU A 469 -32.26 -34.80 -37.60
C LEU A 469 -32.42 -33.63 -36.62
N ALA A 470 -33.58 -32.95 -36.62
CA ALA A 470 -33.88 -31.88 -35.67
C ALA A 470 -33.87 -32.40 -34.22
N GLN A 471 -34.59 -33.50 -33.95
CA GLN A 471 -34.63 -34.09 -32.60
C GLN A 471 -33.26 -34.62 -32.14
N LEU A 472 -32.41 -35.08 -33.07
CA LEU A 472 -31.02 -35.45 -32.76
C LEU A 472 -30.19 -34.22 -32.39
N ALA A 473 -30.32 -33.11 -33.13
CA ALA A 473 -29.64 -31.86 -32.79
C ALA A 473 -30.08 -31.33 -31.42
N ASP A 474 -31.37 -31.44 -31.07
CA ASP A 474 -31.87 -31.11 -29.73
C ASP A 474 -31.26 -32.00 -28.64
N GLN A 475 -31.05 -33.30 -28.90
CA GLN A 475 -30.39 -34.21 -27.95
C GLN A 475 -28.89 -33.93 -27.78
N VAL A 476 -28.20 -33.48 -28.84
CA VAL A 476 -26.79 -33.07 -28.78
C VAL A 476 -26.64 -31.71 -28.08
N SER A 477 -27.52 -30.76 -28.37
CA SER A 477 -27.58 -29.47 -27.65
C SER A 477 -27.90 -29.69 -26.18
N PHE A 478 -28.89 -30.52 -25.85
CA PHE A 478 -29.19 -30.87 -24.46
C PHE A 478 -27.98 -31.51 -23.76
N ALA A 479 -27.28 -32.42 -24.44
CA ALA A 479 -26.08 -33.05 -23.87
C ALA A 479 -25.00 -32.01 -23.50
N ARG A 480 -24.72 -31.06 -24.39
CA ARG A 480 -23.77 -29.95 -24.16
C ARG A 480 -24.21 -29.02 -23.02
N ASP A 481 -25.50 -28.71 -22.96
CA ASP A 481 -26.04 -27.87 -21.89
C ASP A 481 -25.94 -28.57 -20.53
N MET A 482 -26.14 -29.89 -20.47
CA MET A 482 -25.99 -30.67 -19.24
C MET A 482 -24.51 -30.84 -18.85
N GLU A 483 -23.60 -31.03 -19.81
CA GLU A 483 -22.15 -31.03 -19.57
C GLU A 483 -21.68 -29.69 -19.01
N MET A 484 -22.14 -28.57 -19.58
CA MET A 484 -21.81 -27.23 -19.09
C MET A 484 -22.40 -26.94 -17.68
N LEU A 485 -23.57 -27.51 -17.35
CA LEU A 485 -24.25 -27.27 -16.08
C LEU A 485 -23.82 -28.20 -14.94
N TYR A 486 -23.42 -29.43 -15.24
CA TYR A 486 -23.12 -30.48 -14.25
C TYR A 486 -21.70 -31.05 -14.36
N GLY A 487 -21.00 -30.87 -15.47
CA GLY A 487 -19.62 -31.32 -15.66
C GLY A 487 -19.40 -32.77 -15.22
N GLU A 488 -18.39 -32.97 -14.36
CA GLU A 488 -18.03 -34.27 -13.81
C GLU A 488 -19.12 -34.91 -12.90
N HIS A 489 -20.09 -34.13 -12.39
CA HIS A 489 -21.22 -34.70 -11.63
C HIS A 489 -22.11 -35.60 -12.50
N LEU A 490 -22.06 -35.47 -13.84
CA LEU A 490 -22.71 -36.40 -14.77
C LEU A 490 -22.18 -37.84 -14.67
N GLU A 491 -21.06 -38.07 -13.97
CA GLU A 491 -20.52 -39.42 -13.71
C GLU A 491 -20.82 -39.93 -12.29
N ILE A 492 -21.48 -39.13 -11.44
CA ILE A 492 -21.73 -39.43 -10.02
C ILE A 492 -23.17 -39.93 -9.78
N GLY A 493 -23.28 -40.96 -8.93
CA GLY A 493 -24.54 -41.40 -8.32
C GLY A 493 -25.69 -41.65 -9.30
N ARG A 494 -26.88 -41.11 -8.98
CA ARG A 494 -28.09 -41.28 -9.80
C ARG A 494 -28.06 -40.48 -11.10
N LEU A 495 -27.41 -39.31 -11.10
CA LEU A 495 -27.28 -38.49 -12.29
C LEU A 495 -26.51 -39.25 -13.39
N ALA A 496 -25.51 -40.05 -13.03
CA ALA A 496 -24.81 -40.94 -13.95
C ALA A 496 -25.70 -41.98 -14.64
N GLU A 497 -26.70 -42.52 -13.95
CA GLU A 497 -27.64 -43.48 -14.54
C GLU A 497 -28.57 -42.80 -15.56
N ARG A 498 -29.03 -41.58 -15.26
CA ARG A 498 -29.84 -40.76 -16.16
C ARG A 498 -29.05 -40.30 -17.38
N TRP A 499 -27.83 -39.82 -17.18
CA TRP A 499 -26.92 -39.42 -18.25
C TRP A 499 -26.64 -40.58 -19.21
N LYS A 500 -26.35 -41.78 -18.69
CA LYS A 500 -26.18 -43.00 -19.49
C LYS A 500 -27.43 -43.39 -20.29
N SER A 501 -28.63 -43.03 -19.83
CA SER A 501 -29.87 -43.24 -20.60
C SER A 501 -29.97 -42.26 -21.78
N VAL A 502 -29.82 -40.96 -21.54
CA VAL A 502 -29.87 -39.94 -22.60
C VAL A 502 -28.78 -40.16 -23.64
N ALA A 503 -27.56 -40.50 -23.21
CA ALA A 503 -26.48 -40.88 -24.12
C ALA A 503 -26.85 -42.11 -24.96
N ARG A 504 -27.48 -43.14 -24.37
CA ARG A 504 -27.93 -44.35 -25.10
C ARG A 504 -28.97 -44.02 -26.16
N ASP A 505 -29.95 -43.17 -25.83
CA ASP A 505 -31.04 -42.80 -26.75
C ASP A 505 -30.51 -41.97 -27.93
N ARG A 506 -29.65 -40.98 -27.66
CA ARG A 506 -28.92 -40.19 -28.67
C ARG A 506 -28.12 -41.08 -29.62
N ARG A 507 -27.37 -42.02 -29.05
CA ARG A 507 -26.57 -43.01 -29.79
C ARG A 507 -27.42 -43.98 -30.60
N GLN A 508 -28.64 -44.29 -30.15
CA GLN A 508 -29.58 -45.08 -30.94
C GLN A 508 -30.18 -44.25 -32.08
N MET A 509 -30.45 -42.96 -31.85
CA MET A 509 -30.97 -42.04 -32.86
C MET A 509 -29.95 -41.79 -33.98
N GLN A 510 -28.68 -41.51 -33.66
CA GLN A 510 -27.57 -41.42 -34.62
C GLN A 510 -27.47 -42.66 -35.52
N LYS A 511 -27.61 -43.86 -34.94
CA LYS A 511 -27.58 -45.12 -35.70
C LYS A 511 -28.77 -45.26 -36.66
N ARG A 512 -29.98 -44.90 -36.21
CA ARG A 512 -31.20 -44.92 -37.04
C ARG A 512 -31.14 -43.89 -38.17
N LEU A 513 -30.61 -42.71 -37.91
CA LEU A 513 -30.47 -41.59 -38.86
C LEU A 513 -29.19 -41.66 -39.71
N SER A 514 -28.38 -42.71 -39.55
CA SER A 514 -27.06 -42.83 -40.18
C SER A 514 -27.03 -42.63 -41.71
N ARG A 515 -28.11 -43.00 -42.43
CA ARG A 515 -28.24 -42.69 -43.86
C ARG A 515 -28.43 -41.19 -44.12
N GLN A 516 -29.39 -40.56 -43.44
CA GLN A 516 -29.66 -39.13 -43.58
C GLN A 516 -28.44 -38.28 -43.18
N LEU A 517 -27.76 -38.63 -42.09
CA LEU A 517 -26.49 -38.01 -41.67
C LEU A 517 -25.38 -38.18 -42.73
N GLN A 518 -25.30 -39.35 -43.36
CA GLN A 518 -24.32 -39.61 -44.42
C GLN A 518 -24.63 -38.82 -45.70
N ASP A 519 -25.90 -38.69 -46.06
CA ASP A 519 -26.38 -37.93 -47.23
C ASP A 519 -26.14 -36.43 -47.01
N GLU A 520 -26.50 -35.90 -45.84
CA GLU A 520 -26.22 -34.51 -45.44
C GLU A 520 -24.71 -34.23 -45.48
N LEU A 521 -23.88 -35.07 -44.84
CA LEU A 521 -22.41 -34.95 -44.84
C LEU A 521 -21.81 -34.94 -46.26
N GLN A 522 -22.43 -35.60 -47.24
CA GLN A 522 -21.97 -35.55 -48.64
C GLN A 522 -22.24 -34.21 -49.33
N THR A 523 -23.25 -33.46 -48.89
CA THR A 523 -23.59 -32.14 -49.47
C THR A 523 -22.77 -30.97 -48.92
N LEU A 524 -22.19 -31.12 -47.72
CA LEU A 524 -21.42 -30.05 -47.06
C LEU A 524 -20.10 -29.77 -47.79
N LEU A 525 -19.66 -28.51 -47.79
CA LEU A 525 -18.39 -28.04 -48.36
C LEU A 525 -17.68 -27.12 -47.35
N GLY A 526 -16.35 -27.25 -47.27
CA GLY A 526 -15.51 -26.43 -46.37
C GLY A 526 -15.50 -26.87 -44.90
N ALA A 527 -14.44 -26.45 -44.20
CA ALA A 527 -14.19 -26.74 -42.78
C ALA A 527 -15.36 -26.36 -41.84
N GLU A 528 -15.89 -25.13 -41.95
CA GLU A 528 -16.92 -24.62 -41.03
C GLU A 528 -18.21 -25.45 -41.10
N ALA A 529 -18.63 -25.87 -42.30
CA ALA A 529 -19.80 -26.72 -42.47
C ALA A 529 -19.61 -28.11 -41.85
N LEU A 530 -18.41 -28.68 -42.00
CA LEU A 530 -18.06 -30.00 -41.43
C LEU A 530 -17.96 -29.96 -39.90
N ILE A 531 -17.33 -28.93 -39.32
CA ILE A 531 -17.27 -28.72 -37.86
C ILE A 531 -18.69 -28.48 -37.33
N LYS A 532 -19.50 -27.66 -38.01
CA LYS A 532 -20.90 -27.44 -37.61
C LYS A 532 -21.68 -28.75 -37.61
N PHE A 533 -21.54 -29.58 -38.63
CA PHE A 533 -22.17 -30.91 -38.69
C PHE A 533 -21.69 -31.85 -37.56
N GLU A 534 -20.39 -31.91 -37.31
CA GLU A 534 -19.83 -32.66 -36.17
C GLU A 534 -20.48 -32.20 -34.86
N THR A 535 -20.46 -30.89 -34.59
CA THR A 535 -20.98 -30.31 -33.35
C THR A 535 -22.50 -30.36 -33.20
N GLN A 536 -23.25 -30.42 -34.31
CA GLN A 536 -24.70 -30.45 -34.31
C GLN A 536 -25.26 -31.87 -34.10
N TYR A 537 -24.54 -32.91 -34.54
CA TYR A 537 -25.06 -34.29 -34.53
C TYR A 537 -24.28 -35.28 -33.67
N PHE A 538 -23.10 -34.88 -33.15
CA PHE A 538 -22.24 -35.72 -32.32
C PHE A 538 -21.78 -35.02 -31.04
N PHE A 539 -21.61 -35.82 -30.00
CA PHE A 539 -21.17 -35.41 -28.67
C PHE A 539 -20.13 -36.43 -28.18
N ASP A 540 -18.94 -35.96 -27.83
CA ASP A 540 -17.77 -36.75 -27.41
C ASP A 540 -17.52 -37.99 -28.30
N ASP A 541 -17.29 -39.14 -27.67
CA ASP A 541 -17.06 -40.47 -28.26
C ASP A 541 -18.24 -41.05 -29.06
N ASP A 542 -19.26 -40.25 -29.41
CA ASP A 542 -20.36 -40.72 -30.26
C ASP A 542 -19.86 -41.21 -31.64
N LEU A 543 -18.83 -40.57 -32.20
CA LEU A 543 -18.21 -40.98 -33.47
C LEU A 543 -17.45 -42.31 -33.38
N ASN A 544 -17.01 -42.74 -32.19
CA ASN A 544 -16.24 -43.97 -31.98
C ASN A 544 -17.11 -45.25 -32.05
N GLN A 545 -18.39 -45.14 -32.43
CA GLN A 545 -19.32 -46.26 -32.41
C GLN A 545 -19.51 -46.93 -33.77
N ASN A 546 -19.49 -48.27 -33.76
CA ASN A 546 -19.63 -49.15 -34.92
C ASN A 546 -20.74 -48.74 -35.90
N GLY A 547 -21.91 -48.30 -35.39
CA GLY A 547 -23.07 -47.96 -36.21
C GLY A 547 -23.03 -46.58 -36.90
N VAL A 548 -22.03 -45.75 -36.62
CA VAL A 548 -21.73 -44.50 -37.36
C VAL A 548 -20.31 -44.46 -37.94
N SER A 549 -19.58 -45.59 -37.85
CA SER A 549 -18.19 -45.74 -38.31
C SER A 549 -17.90 -45.21 -39.73
N LYS A 550 -18.84 -45.37 -40.68
CA LYS A 550 -18.71 -44.82 -42.04
C LYS A 550 -18.79 -43.28 -42.06
N ILE A 551 -19.68 -42.70 -41.26
CA ILE A 551 -19.80 -41.25 -41.09
C ILE A 551 -18.52 -40.74 -40.43
N ALA A 552 -18.08 -41.35 -39.33
CA ALA A 552 -16.85 -40.99 -38.63
C ALA A 552 -15.61 -41.07 -39.53
N SER A 553 -15.46 -42.14 -40.32
CA SER A 553 -14.37 -42.27 -41.31
C SER A 553 -14.43 -41.17 -42.38
N THR A 554 -15.61 -40.91 -42.94
CA THR A 554 -15.81 -39.86 -43.97
C THR A 554 -15.51 -38.48 -43.39
N LEU A 555 -16.08 -38.17 -42.23
CA LEU A 555 -15.96 -36.90 -41.52
C LEU A 555 -14.51 -36.65 -41.08
N ASN A 556 -13.85 -37.63 -40.46
CA ASN A 556 -12.44 -37.54 -40.06
C ASN A 556 -11.51 -37.36 -41.27
N THR A 557 -11.74 -38.07 -42.38
CA THR A 557 -10.94 -37.89 -43.60
C THR A 557 -11.09 -36.48 -44.18
N ARG A 558 -12.32 -35.95 -44.20
CA ARG A 558 -12.59 -34.58 -44.67
C ARG A 558 -12.05 -33.52 -43.72
N LEU A 559 -12.25 -33.68 -42.41
CA LEU A 559 -11.74 -32.75 -41.40
C LEU A 559 -10.20 -32.79 -41.30
N ALA A 560 -9.54 -33.92 -41.53
CA ALA A 560 -8.07 -33.93 -41.64
C ALA A 560 -7.57 -33.11 -42.85
N ALA A 561 -8.32 -33.07 -43.95
CA ALA A 561 -7.96 -32.32 -45.15
C ALA A 561 -8.27 -30.81 -45.05
N GLU A 562 -9.40 -30.46 -44.42
CA GLU A 562 -10.01 -29.12 -44.39
C GLU A 562 -9.82 -28.40 -43.04
N ALA A 563 -9.73 -29.14 -41.93
CA ALA A 563 -9.70 -28.61 -40.57
C ALA A 563 -8.66 -29.33 -39.68
N PRO A 564 -7.39 -29.47 -40.12
CA PRO A 564 -6.39 -30.27 -39.41
C PRO A 564 -6.17 -29.83 -37.96
N PHE A 565 -6.37 -28.55 -37.65
CA PHE A 565 -6.18 -27.99 -36.31
C PHE A 565 -7.44 -27.98 -35.45
N ARG A 566 -8.49 -28.75 -35.79
CA ARG A 566 -9.71 -28.83 -34.98
C ARG A 566 -9.41 -29.19 -33.51
N GLY A 567 -10.16 -28.58 -32.58
CA GLY A 567 -9.98 -28.78 -31.13
C GLY A 567 -8.83 -27.99 -30.50
N ILE A 568 -8.03 -27.27 -31.29
CA ILE A 568 -6.97 -26.37 -30.80
C ILE A 568 -7.56 -24.96 -30.57
N ALA A 569 -6.97 -24.19 -29.64
CA ALA A 569 -7.32 -22.78 -29.46
C ALA A 569 -7.14 -21.98 -30.76
N GLY A 570 -8.11 -21.13 -31.13
CA GLY A 570 -8.02 -20.33 -32.37
C GLY A 570 -8.04 -21.14 -33.68
N ALA A 571 -8.47 -22.41 -33.65
CA ALA A 571 -8.54 -23.30 -34.81
C ALA A 571 -9.37 -22.76 -35.98
N ASP A 572 -10.35 -21.88 -35.76
CA ASP A 572 -11.11 -21.25 -36.84
C ASP A 572 -10.23 -20.35 -37.71
N TYR A 573 -9.30 -19.60 -37.11
CA TYR A 573 -8.31 -18.80 -37.83
C TYR A 573 -7.26 -19.66 -38.52
N LEU A 574 -6.68 -20.64 -37.80
CA LEU A 574 -5.62 -21.50 -38.35
C LEU A 574 -6.12 -22.37 -39.51
N ASN A 575 -7.34 -22.92 -39.42
CA ASN A 575 -7.92 -23.68 -40.52
C ASN A 575 -8.37 -22.77 -41.69
N ALA A 576 -8.80 -21.54 -41.43
CA ALA A 576 -9.06 -20.57 -42.50
C ALA A 576 -7.78 -20.19 -43.26
N LEU A 577 -6.61 -20.15 -42.61
CA LEU A 577 -5.31 -20.03 -43.26
C LEU A 577 -4.99 -21.25 -44.13
N VAL A 578 -5.13 -22.47 -43.60
CA VAL A 578 -4.92 -23.74 -44.33
C VAL A 578 -5.73 -23.80 -45.63
N ASN A 579 -6.98 -23.36 -45.60
CA ASN A 579 -7.88 -23.34 -46.76
C ASN A 579 -7.76 -22.08 -47.63
N GLN A 580 -6.92 -21.12 -47.22
CA GLN A 580 -6.76 -19.80 -47.86
C GLN A 580 -8.09 -19.04 -48.01
N ASP A 581 -8.99 -19.17 -47.03
CA ASP A 581 -10.29 -18.48 -47.02
C ASP A 581 -10.11 -17.01 -46.60
N VAL A 582 -9.68 -16.20 -47.57
CA VAL A 582 -9.46 -14.76 -47.43
C VAL A 582 -10.73 -14.02 -46.96
N ALA A 583 -11.92 -14.52 -47.28
CA ALA A 583 -13.17 -13.88 -46.85
C ALA A 583 -13.41 -14.11 -45.35
N ARG A 584 -13.28 -15.36 -44.89
CA ARG A 584 -13.40 -15.71 -43.46
C ARG A 584 -12.29 -15.10 -42.62
N LEU A 585 -11.04 -15.11 -43.10
CA LEU A 585 -9.92 -14.50 -42.39
C LEU A 585 -10.13 -13.00 -42.10
N ARG A 586 -10.79 -12.26 -42.99
CA ARG A 586 -11.14 -10.84 -42.78
C ARG A 586 -12.24 -10.64 -41.72
N GLU A 587 -13.20 -11.56 -41.64
CA GLU A 587 -14.21 -11.57 -40.57
C GLU A 587 -13.56 -11.87 -39.22
N LEU A 588 -12.72 -12.91 -39.16
CA LEU A 588 -12.02 -13.32 -37.95
C LEU A 588 -11.01 -12.25 -37.51
N ASP A 589 -10.27 -11.61 -38.41
CA ASP A 589 -9.43 -10.44 -38.09
C ASP A 589 -10.23 -9.36 -37.36
N THR A 590 -11.45 -9.03 -37.84
CA THR A 590 -12.32 -8.06 -37.17
C THR A 590 -12.81 -8.54 -35.80
N ARG A 591 -12.86 -9.86 -35.56
CA ARG A 591 -13.21 -10.47 -34.26
C ARG A 591 -12.04 -10.41 -33.28
N TYR A 592 -10.86 -10.86 -33.70
CA TYR A 592 -9.65 -10.93 -32.88
C TYR A 592 -9.04 -9.55 -32.62
N THR A 593 -9.12 -8.61 -33.58
CA THR A 593 -8.61 -7.23 -33.39
C THR A 593 -9.62 -6.26 -32.75
N ARG A 594 -10.84 -6.71 -32.42
CA ARG A 594 -11.93 -5.83 -31.94
C ARG A 594 -11.55 -5.01 -30.70
N GLY A 595 -10.77 -5.59 -29.79
CA GLY A 595 -10.33 -4.93 -28.55
C GLY A 595 -9.40 -3.75 -28.78
N TYR A 596 -8.63 -3.74 -29.88
CA TYR A 596 -7.61 -2.73 -30.14
C TYR A 596 -8.14 -1.48 -30.83
N ARG A 597 -9.25 -1.59 -31.59
CA ARG A 597 -9.81 -0.47 -32.38
C ARG A 597 -10.11 0.78 -31.52
N PRO A 598 -10.69 0.70 -30.31
CA PRO A 598 -10.94 1.88 -29.48
C PRO A 598 -9.64 2.54 -28.97
N MET A 599 -8.64 1.75 -28.56
CA MET A 599 -7.35 2.29 -28.10
C MET A 599 -6.55 2.95 -29.23
N LEU A 600 -6.49 2.31 -30.39
CA LEU A 600 -5.79 2.85 -31.55
C LEU A 600 -6.52 4.07 -32.12
N ALA A 601 -7.86 4.14 -32.04
CA ALA A 601 -8.61 5.35 -32.35
C ALA A 601 -8.29 6.50 -31.36
N LEU A 602 -8.14 6.20 -30.06
CA LEU A 602 -7.73 7.19 -29.05
C LEU A 602 -6.31 7.72 -29.31
N ALA A 603 -5.37 6.82 -29.66
CA ALA A 603 -4.00 7.19 -30.03
C ALA A 603 -3.96 7.99 -31.35
N GLY A 604 -4.76 7.61 -32.34
CA GLY A 604 -4.93 8.35 -33.59
C GLY A 604 -5.51 9.75 -33.37
N ALA A 605 -6.53 9.89 -32.54
CA ALA A 605 -7.07 11.19 -32.14
C ALA A 605 -6.01 12.05 -31.41
N SER A 606 -5.25 11.45 -30.50
CA SER A 606 -4.16 12.11 -29.76
C SER A 606 -3.03 12.60 -30.68
N LEU A 607 -2.65 11.80 -31.68
CA LEU A 607 -1.64 12.16 -32.68
C LEU A 607 -2.18 13.18 -33.70
N SER A 608 -3.48 13.16 -34.02
CA SER A 608 -4.14 14.14 -34.89
C SER A 608 -4.08 15.56 -34.34
N LEU A 609 -4.10 15.71 -33.01
CA LEU A 609 -3.91 17.00 -32.31
C LEU A 609 -2.50 17.58 -32.49
N MET A 610 -1.49 16.73 -32.78
CA MET A 610 -0.09 17.14 -32.98
C MET A 610 0.28 17.22 -34.47
N ASN A 611 -0.31 16.37 -35.30
CA ASN A 611 -0.13 16.34 -36.75
C ASN A 611 -1.47 15.95 -37.43
N PRO A 612 -2.18 16.88 -38.08
CA PRO A 612 -3.46 16.60 -38.73
C PRO A 612 -3.43 15.49 -39.81
N ALA A 613 -2.27 15.21 -40.40
CA ALA A 613 -2.10 14.12 -41.37
C ALA A 613 -1.94 12.73 -40.72
N ALA A 614 -1.62 12.67 -39.41
CA ALA A 614 -1.44 11.41 -38.69
C ALA A 614 -2.78 10.68 -38.45
N GLY A 615 -3.88 11.41 -38.26
CA GLY A 615 -5.22 10.84 -38.07
C GLY A 615 -5.65 9.95 -39.23
N PRO A 616 -5.80 10.50 -40.45
CA PRO A 616 -6.20 9.70 -41.62
C PRO A 616 -5.25 8.54 -41.93
N ALA A 617 -3.94 8.72 -41.71
CA ALA A 617 -2.97 7.63 -41.87
C ALA A 617 -3.20 6.50 -40.86
N MET A 618 -3.49 6.85 -39.60
CA MET A 618 -3.76 5.88 -38.54
C MET A 618 -5.15 5.24 -38.66
N GLU A 619 -6.15 5.93 -39.21
CA GLU A 619 -7.45 5.36 -39.60
C GLU A 619 -7.33 4.30 -40.71
N ILE A 620 -6.43 4.51 -41.68
CA ILE A 620 -6.14 3.53 -42.74
C ILE A 620 -5.45 2.29 -42.16
N GLU A 621 -4.50 2.44 -41.24
CA GLU A 621 -3.89 1.31 -40.52
C GLU A 621 -4.93 0.59 -39.63
N LEU A 622 -5.77 1.33 -38.88
CA LEU A 622 -6.91 0.83 -38.09
C LEU A 622 -7.89 -0.03 -38.91
N ALA A 623 -8.22 0.41 -40.12
CA ALA A 623 -9.13 -0.29 -41.03
C ALA A 623 -8.53 -1.59 -41.59
N ASN A 624 -7.20 -1.73 -41.56
CA ASN A 624 -6.45 -2.87 -42.09
C ASN A 624 -5.77 -3.72 -41.01
N LEU A 625 -6.08 -3.48 -39.72
CA LEU A 625 -5.64 -4.33 -38.61
C LEU A 625 -5.97 -5.80 -38.87
N SER A 626 -4.96 -6.66 -38.77
CA SER A 626 -5.04 -8.09 -39.01
C SER A 626 -4.19 -8.85 -38.00
N ALA A 627 -4.76 -9.91 -37.43
CA ALA A 627 -4.09 -10.79 -36.49
C ALA A 627 -2.93 -11.58 -37.13
N ILE A 628 -2.86 -11.61 -38.47
CA ILE A 628 -1.80 -12.34 -39.20
C ILE A 628 -0.40 -11.88 -38.85
N HIS A 629 -0.22 -10.61 -38.47
CA HIS A 629 1.08 -10.09 -38.05
C HIS A 629 1.55 -10.78 -36.76
N GLY A 630 0.68 -10.89 -35.75
CA GLY A 630 0.98 -11.59 -34.50
C GLY A 630 1.17 -13.10 -34.72
N VAL A 631 0.27 -13.75 -35.44
CA VAL A 631 0.33 -15.20 -35.73
C VAL A 631 1.57 -15.57 -36.53
N PHE A 632 1.83 -14.88 -37.65
CA PHE A 632 3.01 -15.16 -38.48
C PHE A 632 4.30 -14.71 -37.80
N GLY A 633 4.25 -13.69 -36.94
CA GLY A 633 5.36 -13.30 -36.10
C GLY A 633 5.74 -14.39 -35.10
N ALA A 634 4.79 -14.86 -34.28
CA ALA A 634 5.00 -15.94 -33.34
C ALA A 634 5.52 -17.22 -34.01
N TYR A 635 4.95 -17.59 -35.17
CA TYR A 635 5.42 -18.72 -35.98
C TYR A 635 6.93 -18.66 -36.27
N LEU A 636 7.43 -17.49 -36.63
CA LEU A 636 8.84 -17.30 -37.00
C LEU A 636 9.77 -17.24 -35.79
N LEU A 637 9.31 -16.69 -34.66
CA LEU A 637 10.07 -16.68 -33.40
C LEU A 637 10.19 -18.09 -32.82
N ASN A 638 9.09 -18.85 -32.80
CA ASN A 638 9.02 -20.16 -32.17
C ASN A 638 9.54 -21.30 -33.08
N TYR A 639 9.82 -21.02 -34.36
CA TYR A 639 10.31 -22.01 -35.34
C TYR A 639 11.58 -22.74 -34.87
N GLN A 640 12.54 -22.00 -34.29
CA GLN A 640 13.81 -22.56 -33.85
C GLN A 640 13.64 -23.57 -32.70
N ASP A 641 12.75 -23.26 -31.76
CA ASP A 641 12.55 -24.07 -30.56
C ASP A 641 11.63 -25.27 -30.83
N ALA A 642 10.59 -25.08 -31.65
CA ALA A 642 9.70 -26.14 -32.09
C ALA A 642 10.41 -27.16 -33.01
N TRP A 643 11.19 -26.68 -33.98
CA TRP A 643 11.76 -27.53 -35.04
C TRP A 643 13.26 -27.25 -35.33
N PRO A 644 14.16 -27.39 -34.34
CA PRO A 644 15.59 -27.13 -34.53
C PRO A 644 16.24 -28.04 -35.59
N LYS A 645 15.65 -29.21 -35.86
CA LYS A 645 16.10 -30.16 -36.90
C LYS A 645 15.80 -29.70 -38.34
N CYS A 646 14.89 -28.75 -38.51
CA CYS A 646 14.51 -28.21 -39.82
C CYS A 646 15.35 -26.98 -40.21
N LEU A 647 16.27 -26.56 -39.34
CA LEU A 647 17.23 -25.48 -39.57
C LEU A 647 18.60 -26.06 -39.97
N THR A 648 19.19 -25.44 -40.98
CA THR A 648 20.52 -25.74 -41.52
C THR A 648 21.58 -24.79 -40.97
N SER A 649 22.86 -25.09 -41.16
CA SER A 649 23.95 -24.17 -40.79
C SER A 649 23.90 -22.84 -41.57
N SER A 650 23.34 -22.86 -42.79
CA SER A 650 23.20 -21.70 -43.69
C SER A 650 22.01 -20.77 -43.40
N ASP A 651 21.08 -21.16 -42.52
CA ASP A 651 19.92 -20.32 -42.24
C ASP A 651 20.29 -19.05 -41.43
N PRO A 652 19.72 -17.88 -41.77
CA PRO A 652 20.07 -16.61 -41.13
C PRO A 652 19.65 -16.56 -39.67
N VAL A 653 20.47 -15.86 -38.87
CA VAL A 653 20.19 -15.52 -37.48
C VAL A 653 19.89 -14.02 -37.40
N PHE A 654 18.77 -13.68 -36.77
CA PHE A 654 18.31 -12.32 -36.53
C PHE A 654 18.39 -11.99 -35.04
N GLU A 655 18.77 -10.76 -34.71
CA GLU A 655 18.83 -10.27 -33.33
C GLU A 655 17.61 -9.40 -33.04
N VAL A 656 16.76 -9.82 -32.09
CA VAL A 656 15.56 -9.07 -31.66
C VAL A 656 15.80 -8.55 -30.24
N THR A 657 15.66 -7.24 -30.07
CA THR A 657 15.69 -6.62 -28.74
C THR A 657 14.26 -6.58 -28.18
N LYS A 658 14.01 -7.25 -27.05
CA LYS A 658 12.70 -7.25 -26.39
C LYS A 658 12.61 -6.16 -25.34
N SER A 659 11.40 -5.60 -25.16
CA SER A 659 11.02 -4.95 -23.91
C SER A 659 10.75 -6.04 -22.88
N GLN A 660 11.46 -6.07 -21.75
CA GLN A 660 10.99 -6.84 -20.60
C GLN A 660 10.24 -5.90 -19.67
N SER A 661 8.90 -5.90 -19.77
CA SER A 661 8.05 -5.57 -18.64
C SER A 661 8.23 -6.65 -17.58
N THR A 662 9.10 -6.39 -16.60
CA THR A 662 9.17 -7.17 -15.38
C THR A 662 7.87 -6.92 -14.62
N VAL A 663 6.89 -7.78 -14.87
CA VAL A 663 5.66 -7.79 -14.10
C VAL A 663 5.92 -8.63 -12.86
N THR A 664 6.13 -7.95 -11.72
CA THR A 664 6.16 -8.62 -10.43
C THR A 664 4.74 -9.12 -10.16
N ARG A 665 4.49 -10.39 -10.47
CA ARG A 665 3.25 -11.05 -10.08
C ARG A 665 3.38 -11.59 -8.67
N ASP A 666 2.27 -11.52 -7.95
CA ASP A 666 2.13 -12.20 -6.68
C ASP A 666 1.98 -13.71 -6.88
N GLU A 667 2.04 -14.48 -5.80
CA GLU A 667 1.95 -15.96 -5.81
C GLU A 667 0.59 -16.49 -6.32
N PHE A 668 -0.38 -15.61 -6.58
CA PHE A 668 -1.70 -15.92 -7.11
C PHE A 668 -1.95 -15.30 -8.51
N GLY A 669 -0.91 -14.70 -9.13
CA GLY A 669 -0.92 -14.18 -10.49
C GLY A 669 -1.37 -12.72 -10.66
N GLN A 670 -1.70 -11.99 -9.58
CA GLN A 670 -2.01 -10.56 -9.63
C GLN A 670 -0.76 -9.70 -9.82
N GLU A 671 -0.90 -8.58 -10.53
CA GLU A 671 0.18 -7.68 -10.95
C GLU A 671 0.50 -6.63 -9.87
N ILE A 672 1.61 -6.80 -9.16
CA ILE A 672 2.06 -5.91 -8.07
C ILE A 672 2.80 -4.68 -8.62
N SER A 673 3.68 -4.90 -9.60
CA SER A 673 4.41 -3.81 -10.27
C SER A 673 4.74 -4.20 -11.71
N ASN A 674 4.86 -3.20 -12.59
CA ASN A 674 5.23 -3.38 -13.99
C ASN A 674 6.37 -2.43 -14.32
N VAL A 675 7.58 -2.96 -14.47
CA VAL A 675 8.79 -2.19 -14.77
C VAL A 675 9.30 -2.58 -16.15
N THR A 676 9.12 -1.72 -17.15
CA THR A 676 9.60 -1.96 -18.52
C THR A 676 11.07 -1.61 -18.67
N ASN A 677 11.95 -2.60 -18.57
CA ASN A 677 13.39 -2.49 -18.79
C ASN A 677 13.80 -3.05 -20.16
N TRP A 678 14.84 -2.46 -20.77
CA TRP A 678 15.27 -2.72 -22.16
C TRP A 678 16.60 -3.49 -22.20
N THR A 679 16.61 -4.78 -21.83
CA THR A 679 17.87 -5.47 -21.51
C THR A 679 18.03 -6.95 -21.96
N THR A 680 17.26 -7.46 -22.92
CA THR A 680 17.62 -8.73 -23.60
C THR A 680 17.63 -8.61 -25.13
N ARG A 681 18.68 -9.19 -25.74
CA ARG A 681 18.88 -9.38 -27.17
C ARG A 681 18.79 -10.87 -27.44
N ASP A 682 17.67 -11.32 -27.99
CA ASP A 682 17.44 -12.73 -28.31
C ASP A 682 17.83 -12.99 -29.77
N GLN A 683 18.46 -14.14 -30.03
CA GLN A 683 18.88 -14.54 -31.37
C GLN A 683 17.94 -15.62 -31.93
N TYR A 684 17.30 -15.30 -33.05
CA TYR A 684 16.31 -16.14 -33.73
C TYR A 684 16.83 -16.62 -35.07
N LYS A 685 16.98 -17.93 -35.22
CA LYS A 685 17.38 -18.58 -36.47
C LYS A 685 16.15 -19.00 -37.26
N VAL A 686 16.02 -18.46 -38.47
CA VAL A 686 14.79 -18.54 -39.29
C VAL A 686 15.13 -19.13 -40.65
N PRO A 687 14.30 -20.02 -41.23
CA PRO A 687 14.56 -20.59 -42.56
C PRO A 687 14.79 -19.51 -43.64
N VAL A 688 15.74 -19.73 -44.55
CA VAL A 688 16.03 -18.83 -45.69
C VAL A 688 14.77 -18.47 -46.49
N SER A 689 13.83 -19.42 -46.65
CA SER A 689 12.53 -19.21 -47.32
C SER A 689 11.66 -18.15 -46.64
N LEU A 690 11.78 -18.01 -45.32
CA LEU A 690 10.96 -17.14 -44.49
C LEU A 690 11.67 -15.86 -44.05
N ALA A 691 12.99 -15.81 -44.15
CA ALA A 691 13.85 -14.70 -43.75
C ALA A 691 13.38 -13.31 -44.22
N ARG A 692 12.82 -13.21 -45.44
CA ARG A 692 12.28 -11.95 -45.98
C ARG A 692 11.08 -11.41 -45.21
N TYR A 693 10.22 -12.29 -44.68
CA TYR A 693 9.06 -11.88 -43.89
C TYR A 693 9.49 -11.45 -42.50
N PHE A 694 10.48 -12.14 -41.91
CA PHE A 694 11.10 -11.71 -40.65
C PHE A 694 11.68 -10.29 -40.76
N GLN A 695 12.46 -10.01 -41.80
CA GLN A 695 13.00 -8.67 -42.08
C GLN A 695 11.90 -7.61 -42.32
N THR A 696 10.74 -8.01 -42.82
CA THR A 696 9.60 -7.12 -43.09
C THR A 696 8.80 -6.81 -41.81
N LEU A 697 8.62 -7.81 -40.93
CA LEU A 697 7.96 -7.68 -39.64
C LEU A 697 8.83 -6.94 -38.61
N TRP A 698 10.13 -7.23 -38.56
CA TRP A 698 11.12 -6.64 -37.64
C TRP A 698 12.12 -5.76 -38.38
N ARG A 699 11.63 -4.73 -39.08
CA ARG A 699 12.49 -3.71 -39.70
C ARG A 699 13.45 -3.14 -38.65
N SER A 700 14.75 -3.28 -38.89
CA SER A 700 15.81 -3.27 -37.88
C SER A 700 16.19 -1.91 -37.28
N ASP A 701 15.25 -0.95 -37.22
CA ASP A 701 15.44 0.32 -36.53
C ASP A 701 14.48 0.43 -35.33
N VAL A 702 15.09 0.34 -34.14
CA VAL A 702 14.49 0.28 -32.79
C VAL A 702 13.59 1.50 -32.48
N ARG A 703 13.62 2.55 -33.32
CA ARG A 703 12.83 3.77 -33.15
C ARG A 703 11.51 3.80 -33.92
N THR A 704 11.19 2.76 -34.69
CA THR A 704 9.97 2.70 -35.50
C THR A 704 8.75 2.22 -34.70
N THR A 705 7.57 2.75 -35.05
CA THR A 705 6.28 2.44 -34.39
C THR A 705 5.87 0.98 -34.56
N ASP A 706 6.27 0.35 -35.67
CA ASP A 706 5.93 -1.04 -36.03
C ASP A 706 6.45 -2.06 -35.00
N ALA A 707 7.67 -1.88 -34.47
CA ALA A 707 8.27 -2.82 -33.50
C ALA A 707 7.50 -2.82 -32.16
N ARG A 708 7.05 -1.65 -31.70
CA ARG A 708 6.22 -1.51 -30.49
C ARG A 708 4.82 -2.09 -30.69
N PHE A 709 4.28 -1.98 -31.89
CA PHE A 709 3.00 -2.56 -32.26
C PHE A 709 3.05 -4.09 -32.29
N MET A 710 4.15 -4.67 -32.78
CA MET A 710 4.40 -6.12 -32.74
C MET A 710 4.57 -6.64 -31.31
N ASP A 711 5.40 -5.99 -30.48
CA ASP A 711 5.59 -6.37 -29.07
C ASP A 711 4.27 -6.29 -28.26
N TRP A 712 3.41 -5.32 -28.58
CA TRP A 712 2.08 -5.19 -27.97
C TRP A 712 1.08 -6.25 -28.45
N LEU A 713 1.08 -6.59 -29.75
CA LEU A 713 0.25 -7.67 -30.31
C LEU A 713 0.57 -9.05 -29.73
N LEU A 714 1.86 -9.32 -29.47
CA LEU A 714 2.35 -10.60 -28.94
C LEU A 714 2.12 -10.78 -27.43
N ASN A 715 1.55 -9.77 -26.74
CA ASN A 715 1.33 -9.77 -25.28
C ASN A 715 -0.15 -9.62 -24.87
N ASP A 716 -1.10 -9.59 -25.80
CA ASP A 716 -2.53 -9.46 -25.49
C ASP A 716 -3.25 -10.80 -25.34
N ARG A 717 -4.09 -10.93 -24.31
CA ARG A 717 -4.80 -12.17 -23.95
C ARG A 717 -5.56 -12.86 -25.09
N LYS A 718 -6.10 -12.16 -26.10
CA LYS A 718 -6.86 -12.79 -27.20
C LYS A 718 -6.01 -13.17 -28.40
N THR A 719 -4.93 -12.42 -28.66
CA THR A 719 -3.94 -12.83 -29.65
C THR A 719 -3.04 -13.95 -29.08
N ASN A 720 -2.80 -13.95 -27.76
CA ASN A 720 -2.18 -15.07 -27.06
C ASN A 720 -2.95 -16.37 -27.29
N THR A 721 -4.29 -16.39 -27.18
CA THR A 721 -5.09 -17.60 -27.49
C THR A 721 -4.88 -18.14 -28.92
N LEU A 722 -4.54 -17.28 -29.89
CA LEU A 722 -4.16 -17.71 -31.25
C LEU A 722 -2.71 -18.22 -31.32
N ILE A 723 -1.81 -17.63 -30.53
CA ILE A 723 -0.39 -18.01 -30.43
C ILE A 723 -0.24 -19.33 -29.67
N ASP A 724 -0.90 -19.49 -28.52
CA ASP A 724 -0.97 -20.73 -27.74
C ASP A 724 -1.44 -21.90 -28.63
N GLY A 725 -2.47 -21.66 -29.46
CA GLY A 725 -2.98 -22.64 -30.42
C GLY A 725 -2.04 -22.90 -31.59
N LEU A 726 -1.33 -21.88 -32.08
CA LEU A 726 -0.28 -22.05 -33.07
C LEU A 726 0.86 -22.91 -32.52
N ASP A 727 1.29 -22.67 -31.28
CA ASP A 727 2.36 -23.42 -30.61
C ASP A 727 1.93 -24.86 -30.33
N GLU A 728 0.67 -25.10 -29.95
CA GLU A 728 0.09 -26.44 -29.84
C GLU A 728 0.10 -27.16 -31.20
N ALA A 729 -0.24 -26.46 -32.29
CA ALA A 729 -0.19 -27.00 -33.65
C ALA A 729 1.26 -27.30 -34.10
N MET A 730 2.22 -26.42 -33.80
CA MET A 730 3.64 -26.62 -34.09
C MET A 730 4.26 -27.76 -33.26
N THR A 731 3.75 -27.99 -32.04
CA THR A 731 4.16 -29.10 -31.17
C THR A 731 3.59 -30.44 -31.67
N LYS A 732 2.33 -30.46 -32.12
CA LYS A 732 1.66 -31.68 -32.61
C LYS A 732 2.13 -32.14 -33.99
N HIS A 733 2.57 -31.22 -34.86
CA HIS A 733 2.92 -31.52 -36.25
C HIS A 733 4.39 -31.14 -36.53
N GLY A 734 5.14 -32.00 -37.23
CA GLY A 734 6.49 -31.66 -37.68
C GLY A 734 6.49 -30.62 -38.81
N CYS A 735 7.58 -29.84 -38.94
CA CYS A 735 7.77 -28.82 -39.99
C CYS A 735 7.47 -29.34 -41.41
N ASP A 736 7.76 -30.61 -41.68
CA ASP A 736 7.62 -31.24 -42.98
C ASP A 736 6.20 -31.75 -43.30
N SER A 737 5.29 -31.68 -42.32
CA SER A 737 3.93 -32.22 -42.43
C SER A 737 3.08 -31.48 -43.48
N PRO A 738 2.12 -32.15 -44.14
CA PRO A 738 1.21 -31.51 -45.08
C PRO A 738 0.40 -30.37 -44.45
N GLU A 739 0.03 -30.50 -43.17
CA GLU A 739 -0.79 -29.53 -42.44
C GLU A 739 -0.02 -28.23 -42.19
N ILE A 740 1.23 -28.33 -41.69
CA ILE A 740 2.09 -27.16 -41.48
C ILE A 740 2.48 -26.51 -42.81
N LYS A 741 2.75 -27.30 -43.86
CA LYS A 741 3.06 -26.73 -45.20
C LYS A 741 1.89 -25.96 -45.80
N LYS A 742 0.64 -26.43 -45.62
CA LYS A 742 -0.56 -25.65 -45.97
C LYS A 742 -0.70 -24.40 -45.10
N LEU A 743 -0.47 -24.50 -43.79
CA LEU A 743 -0.55 -23.36 -42.86
C LEU A 743 0.47 -22.27 -43.21
N GLU A 744 1.72 -22.64 -43.49
CA GLU A 744 2.78 -21.70 -43.92
C GLU A 744 2.41 -21.01 -45.24
N GLN A 745 1.95 -21.77 -46.23
CA GLN A 745 1.45 -21.21 -47.50
C GLN A 745 0.26 -20.28 -47.30
N GLY A 746 -0.66 -20.62 -46.40
CA GLY A 746 -1.80 -19.80 -46.00
C GLY A 746 -1.40 -18.49 -45.32
N MET A 747 -0.46 -18.56 -44.37
CA MET A 747 0.11 -17.38 -43.72
C MET A 747 0.80 -16.47 -44.73
N ILE A 748 1.65 -17.02 -45.60
CA ILE A 748 2.32 -16.29 -46.68
C ILE A 748 1.29 -15.60 -47.60
N ALA A 749 0.27 -16.33 -48.06
CA ALA A 749 -0.73 -15.81 -48.99
C ALA A 749 -1.57 -14.70 -48.34
N TYR A 750 -2.00 -14.88 -47.10
CA TYR A 750 -2.83 -13.90 -46.40
C TYR A 750 -2.02 -12.68 -45.93
N TYR A 751 -0.79 -12.88 -45.45
CA TYR A 751 0.14 -11.79 -45.14
C TYR A 751 0.43 -10.92 -46.38
N ALA A 752 0.55 -11.53 -47.56
CA ALA A 752 0.70 -10.81 -48.83
C ALA A 752 -0.60 -10.10 -49.29
N ASP A 753 -1.80 -10.59 -48.93
CA ASP A 753 -3.05 -9.85 -49.13
C ASP A 753 -3.14 -8.61 -48.23
N VAL A 754 -2.83 -8.77 -46.94
CA VAL A 754 -2.81 -7.68 -45.96
C VAL A 754 -1.75 -6.62 -46.32
N SER A 755 -0.53 -7.03 -46.66
CA SER A 755 0.55 -6.11 -47.06
C SER A 755 0.18 -5.28 -48.29
N ARG A 756 -0.44 -5.89 -49.31
CA ARG A 756 -0.93 -5.18 -50.50
C ARG A 756 -2.02 -4.16 -50.15
N ARG A 757 -2.95 -4.49 -49.24
CA ARG A 757 -3.99 -3.57 -48.76
C ARG A 757 -3.40 -2.36 -48.01
N LEU A 758 -2.33 -2.56 -47.25
CA LEU A 758 -1.57 -1.52 -46.57
C LEU A 758 -0.66 -0.68 -47.51
N GLY A 759 -0.66 -0.94 -48.82
CA GLY A 759 0.21 -0.25 -49.78
C GLY A 759 1.70 -0.56 -49.62
N ARG A 760 2.07 -1.53 -48.77
CA ARG A 760 3.43 -2.00 -48.54
C ARG A 760 3.80 -2.94 -49.71
N ARG A 761 4.75 -2.53 -50.55
CA ARG A 761 5.29 -3.33 -51.67
C ARG A 761 6.34 -4.32 -51.20
#